data_AF-A0A4Z0QK34-F1
#
_entry.id   AF-A0A4Z0QK34-F1
#
_cell.length_a   1.000
_cell.length_b   1.000
_cell.length_c   1.000
_cell.angle_alpha   90.00
_cell.angle_beta   90.00
_cell.angle_gamma   90.00
#
_symmetry.space_group_name_H-M   'P 1'
#
loop_
_entity.id
_entity.type
_entity.pdbx_description
1 polymer ?
#
loop_
_entity_poly.entity_id
_entity_poly.type
_entity_poly.pdbx_seq_one_letter_code
_entity_poly.pdbx_strand_id
1 'polypeptide(L)'
;MTTTPATYLTKLNSRSAEALEMQPVLLGLLTEFASQPGSYWDLKLTELTTYQALKNQDAAYKGRLMLATAEAFPGLSHDSKARHLLDALLRVLLRSTLELSSAGFVRLLNEFGLGTQATPDTVIAALYKYPVVLALGQLEKQAKKQPVSPELAAYLRRLLATIAGYTSYAPLVKLQVKMQEILGQSDQDALPTVVFSEGDAFGQAMNEFVAELEPATARAWLHLLQLWHKASGAQPTAKFLKEAAAAIGAVGEPAVVAHYSVWLSGLTQLPVQTFHLGDDPSTYSDSYLLTTTGIQAAKGLIWTSIPVLTPAMQASLAELALRCYRKVPGKGPLAPSLGNACVLALAQSGLPGVSHLSRLRQKIKQTSTQTLIGNHLEKASRELGVSPAEMEDMAVSAGGLVDGRAAYSFGDYHAVLLLTDGKAEVQWSKEGKPLKSAPTALKQTHAAELKALKDTQGQVQQTLTAQRERLDRSFVEGRRLPLAWFQQYYFDHGLLGHLTRQLIWRFHYPDGSHTDVLWLDGAWCDAQGQAVPAPAAEAHVQLWHPVLAPAAEVLAWRQLLDERQLRQPLKQAYRELYLLTPPEERTGTYSNRMAAHVLRQHQFNSLAKLRGWRYSLMGAYDKGYETDSATLELPAYGLEAQFWVSEVNADHAWNDTGIWHYVSTDQVRFVDDHGAVPLPQVPPLVFSEVMRDVDLFVGVASVGNDPQWRDNGGLPAYRNYWESYSFGELGEVAKNRKLALERLVPRMKIGKVSEIKDRFLVVRGKLRTYKIHLGSGNILMEPNDQYLCIVPDRSAKNTGTADVFLPFEGDAVLSIILSKALLLMNDDQITDETINRQIRR
;
A
#
# COMPACT_ATOMS: atom_id res chain seq x y z
N MET A 1 -22.46 -25.71 -30.33
CA MET A 1 -22.92 -27.02 -30.83
C MET A 1 -22.88 -27.98 -29.65
N THR A 2 -24.01 -28.56 -29.25
CA THR A 2 -24.09 -29.54 -28.17
C THR A 2 -23.57 -30.89 -28.68
N THR A 3 -22.39 -31.27 -28.24
CA THR A 3 -21.75 -32.55 -28.57
C THR A 3 -22.63 -33.69 -28.04
N THR A 4 -23.17 -34.53 -28.93
CA THR A 4 -24.06 -35.64 -28.55
C THR A 4 -23.26 -36.85 -28.03
N PRO A 5 -23.83 -37.73 -27.19
CA PRO A 5 -23.17 -38.97 -26.74
C PRO A 5 -22.62 -39.83 -27.88
N ALA A 6 -23.33 -39.88 -29.02
CA ALA A 6 -22.86 -40.55 -30.24
C ALA A 6 -21.56 -39.95 -30.79
N THR A 7 -21.37 -38.63 -30.64
CA THR A 7 -20.14 -37.93 -31.06
C THR A 7 -18.96 -38.30 -30.17
N TYR A 8 -19.17 -38.41 -28.85
CA TYR A 8 -18.12 -38.86 -27.92
C TYR A 8 -17.74 -40.32 -28.16
N LEU A 9 -18.71 -41.19 -28.40
CA LEU A 9 -18.45 -42.61 -28.66
C LEU A 9 -17.54 -42.82 -29.88
N THR A 10 -17.78 -42.07 -30.97
CA THR A 10 -16.92 -42.12 -32.17
C THR A 10 -15.49 -41.65 -31.87
N LYS A 11 -15.33 -40.67 -30.98
CA LYS A 11 -14.02 -40.12 -30.58
C LYS A 11 -13.29 -40.95 -29.51
N LEU A 12 -14.01 -41.80 -28.79
CA LEU A 12 -13.46 -42.79 -27.85
C LEU A 12 -13.19 -44.15 -28.52
N ASN A 13 -13.27 -44.23 -29.86
CA ASN A 13 -13.03 -45.46 -30.59
C ASN A 13 -11.52 -45.74 -30.68
N SER A 14 -11.04 -46.60 -29.78
CA SER A 14 -9.63 -46.98 -29.63
C SER A 14 -9.44 -48.49 -29.85
N ARG A 15 -8.20 -48.88 -30.15
CA ARG A 15 -7.78 -50.29 -30.28
C ARG A 15 -7.06 -50.84 -29.06
N SER A 16 -6.83 -50.04 -28.01
CA SER A 16 -6.16 -50.51 -26.80
C SER A 16 -7.12 -51.21 -25.85
N ALA A 17 -6.64 -52.24 -25.14
CA ALA A 17 -7.47 -53.03 -24.23
C ALA A 17 -8.05 -52.15 -23.09
N GLU A 18 -7.25 -51.25 -22.54
CA GLU A 18 -7.66 -50.36 -21.45
C GLU A 18 -8.66 -49.30 -21.92
N ALA A 19 -8.51 -48.76 -23.13
CA ALA A 19 -9.48 -47.79 -23.66
C ALA A 19 -10.82 -48.46 -23.98
N LEU A 20 -10.82 -49.70 -24.48
CA LEU A 20 -12.04 -50.48 -24.67
C LEU A 20 -12.72 -50.81 -23.34
N GLU A 21 -11.95 -51.22 -22.32
CA GLU A 21 -12.47 -51.49 -20.97
C GLU A 21 -13.06 -50.23 -20.31
N MET A 22 -12.38 -49.09 -20.44
CA MET A 22 -12.75 -47.83 -19.78
C MET A 22 -13.69 -46.95 -20.60
N GLN A 23 -14.02 -47.32 -21.85
CA GLN A 23 -14.89 -46.53 -22.73
C GLN A 23 -16.25 -46.19 -22.09
N PRO A 24 -16.98 -47.12 -21.44
CA PRO A 24 -18.27 -46.81 -20.81
C PRO A 24 -18.12 -45.76 -19.69
N VAL A 25 -17.02 -45.83 -18.95
CA VAL A 25 -16.71 -44.94 -17.83
C VAL A 25 -16.42 -43.52 -18.33
N LEU A 26 -15.57 -43.39 -19.35
CA LEU A 26 -15.24 -42.10 -19.95
C LEU A 26 -16.45 -41.48 -20.64
N LEU A 27 -17.26 -42.29 -21.33
CA LEU A 27 -18.50 -41.82 -21.96
C LEU A 27 -19.51 -41.32 -20.92
N GLY A 28 -19.65 -42.02 -19.79
CA GLY A 28 -20.50 -41.60 -18.67
C GLY A 28 -20.05 -40.26 -18.09
N LEU A 29 -18.76 -40.10 -17.81
CA LEU A 29 -18.18 -38.85 -17.31
C LEU A 29 -18.38 -37.68 -18.30
N LEU A 30 -18.11 -37.90 -19.59
CA LEU A 30 -18.27 -36.87 -20.63
C LEU A 30 -19.73 -36.45 -20.80
N THR A 31 -20.65 -37.42 -20.75
CA THR A 31 -22.09 -37.17 -20.91
C THR A 31 -22.65 -36.43 -19.70
N GLU A 32 -22.31 -36.89 -18.49
CA GLU A 32 -22.72 -36.25 -17.23
C GLU A 32 -22.20 -34.82 -17.17
N PHE A 33 -20.89 -34.62 -17.40
CA PHE A 33 -20.27 -33.28 -17.36
C PHE A 33 -20.82 -32.34 -18.44
N ALA A 34 -21.11 -32.84 -19.65
CA ALA A 34 -21.71 -32.03 -20.70
C ALA A 34 -23.14 -31.56 -20.37
N SER A 35 -23.88 -32.36 -19.59
CA SER A 35 -25.28 -32.11 -19.20
C SER A 35 -25.46 -31.12 -18.05
N GLN A 36 -24.41 -30.79 -17.30
CA GLN A 36 -24.49 -29.89 -16.15
C GLN A 36 -24.80 -28.43 -16.58
N PRO A 37 -25.75 -27.74 -15.90
CA PRO A 37 -26.06 -26.35 -16.17
C PRO A 37 -24.95 -25.43 -15.64
N GLY A 38 -24.70 -24.33 -16.35
CA GLY A 38 -23.71 -23.32 -15.95
C GLY A 38 -22.40 -23.36 -16.73
N SER A 39 -21.44 -22.54 -16.28
CA SER A 39 -20.10 -22.45 -16.85
C SER A 39 -19.29 -23.68 -16.48
N TYR A 40 -18.61 -24.31 -17.45
CA TYR A 40 -17.77 -25.49 -17.18
C TYR A 40 -16.55 -25.17 -16.31
N TRP A 41 -16.22 -23.89 -16.10
CA TRP A 41 -15.15 -23.44 -15.22
C TRP A 41 -15.47 -23.64 -13.73
N ASP A 42 -16.75 -23.74 -13.37
CA ASP A 42 -17.20 -23.81 -11.97
C ASP A 42 -17.52 -25.24 -11.51
N LEU A 43 -17.59 -26.19 -12.45
CA LEU A 43 -17.94 -27.59 -12.19
C LEU A 43 -16.75 -28.38 -11.62
N LYS A 44 -16.94 -29.04 -10.49
CA LYS A 44 -15.91 -29.89 -9.89
C LYS A 44 -16.13 -31.35 -10.24
N LEU A 45 -15.05 -32.10 -10.50
CA LEU A 45 -15.10 -33.56 -10.67
C LEU A 45 -15.83 -34.27 -9.51
N THR A 46 -15.68 -33.76 -8.29
CA THR A 46 -16.35 -34.29 -7.09
C THR A 46 -17.87 -34.12 -7.11
N GLU A 47 -18.43 -33.31 -8.01
CA GLU A 47 -19.89 -33.15 -8.14
C GLU A 47 -20.47 -34.19 -9.12
N LEU A 48 -19.63 -34.90 -9.88
CA LEU A 48 -20.06 -35.95 -10.80
C LEU A 48 -20.27 -37.28 -10.07
N THR A 49 -21.47 -37.83 -10.16
CA THR A 49 -21.84 -39.14 -9.63
C THR A 49 -20.98 -40.25 -10.23
N THR A 50 -20.69 -40.18 -11.53
CA THR A 50 -19.81 -41.14 -12.20
C THR A 50 -18.41 -41.10 -11.60
N TYR A 51 -17.87 -39.91 -11.28
CA TYR A 51 -16.55 -39.80 -10.65
C TYR A 51 -16.55 -40.26 -9.19
N GLN A 52 -17.62 -40.01 -8.44
CA GLN A 52 -17.76 -40.47 -7.05
C GLN A 52 -17.68 -41.99 -6.92
N ALA A 53 -18.20 -42.73 -7.90
CA ALA A 53 -18.07 -44.18 -7.97
C ALA A 53 -16.63 -44.66 -8.28
N LEU A 54 -15.81 -43.83 -8.94
CA LEU A 54 -14.45 -44.16 -9.37
C LEU A 54 -13.39 -43.83 -8.32
N LYS A 55 -13.61 -42.81 -7.49
CA LYS A 55 -12.56 -42.27 -6.59
C LYS A 55 -12.01 -43.33 -5.61
N ASN A 56 -12.82 -44.32 -5.24
CA ASN A 56 -12.48 -45.39 -4.29
C ASN A 56 -11.96 -46.68 -4.95
N GLN A 57 -11.87 -46.72 -6.29
CA GLN A 57 -11.32 -47.87 -7.00
C GLN A 57 -9.84 -48.08 -6.66
N ASP A 58 -9.36 -49.30 -6.87
CA ASP A 58 -7.98 -49.68 -6.58
C ASP A 58 -6.95 -48.99 -7.51
N ALA A 59 -5.67 -49.16 -7.18
CA ALA A 59 -4.57 -48.53 -7.90
C ALA A 59 -4.44 -49.02 -9.35
N ALA A 60 -4.72 -50.30 -9.62
CA ALA A 60 -4.61 -50.89 -10.95
C ALA A 60 -5.72 -50.39 -11.88
N TYR A 61 -6.95 -50.30 -11.38
CA TYR A 61 -8.09 -49.71 -12.09
C TYR A 61 -7.81 -48.25 -12.45
N LYS A 62 -7.30 -47.46 -11.50
CA LYS A 62 -6.88 -46.07 -11.75
C LYS A 62 -5.77 -45.96 -12.79
N GLY A 63 -4.86 -46.94 -12.84
CA GLY A 63 -3.82 -47.05 -13.87
C GLY A 63 -4.41 -47.26 -15.28
N ARG A 64 -5.37 -48.17 -15.43
CA ARG A 64 -6.05 -48.40 -16.73
C ARG A 64 -6.87 -47.18 -17.16
N LEU A 65 -7.59 -46.56 -16.22
CA LEU A 65 -8.32 -45.32 -16.48
C LEU A 65 -7.39 -44.18 -16.90
N MET A 66 -6.20 -44.08 -16.29
CA MET A 66 -5.18 -43.09 -16.68
C MET A 66 -4.76 -43.24 -18.14
N LEU A 67 -4.44 -44.47 -18.58
CA LEU A 67 -4.03 -44.75 -19.96
C LEU A 67 -5.15 -44.46 -20.96
N ALA A 68 -6.37 -44.90 -20.65
CA ALA A 68 -7.54 -44.62 -21.48
C ALA A 68 -7.83 -43.11 -21.60
N THR A 69 -7.69 -42.37 -20.50
CA THR A 69 -7.91 -40.91 -20.47
C THR A 69 -6.85 -40.19 -21.31
N ALA A 70 -5.58 -40.57 -21.18
CA ALA A 70 -4.47 -39.97 -21.94
C ALA A 70 -4.64 -40.20 -23.45
N GLU A 71 -5.05 -41.40 -23.85
CA GLU A 71 -5.29 -41.76 -25.24
C GLU A 71 -6.52 -41.03 -25.83
N ALA A 72 -7.58 -40.83 -25.06
CA ALA A 72 -8.77 -40.11 -25.50
C ALA A 72 -8.55 -38.59 -25.67
N PHE A 73 -7.57 -38.03 -24.97
CA PHE A 73 -7.37 -36.58 -24.85
C PHE A 73 -7.15 -35.86 -26.19
N PRO A 74 -6.25 -36.31 -27.10
CA PRO A 74 -6.01 -35.63 -28.37
C PRO A 74 -7.26 -35.54 -29.26
N GLY A 75 -8.07 -36.60 -29.32
CA GLY A 75 -9.30 -36.65 -30.12
C GLY A 75 -10.42 -35.75 -29.60
N LEU A 76 -10.36 -35.38 -28.32
CA LEU A 76 -11.37 -34.58 -27.62
C LEU A 76 -10.90 -33.16 -27.27
N SER A 77 -9.64 -32.81 -27.56
CA SER A 77 -9.06 -31.51 -27.18
C SER A 77 -9.75 -30.29 -27.79
N HIS A 78 -10.47 -30.46 -28.90
CA HIS A 78 -11.18 -29.38 -29.60
C HIS A 78 -12.53 -29.04 -28.97
N ASP A 79 -13.05 -29.91 -28.09
CA ASP A 79 -14.24 -29.64 -27.29
C ASP A 79 -13.80 -29.07 -25.93
N SER A 80 -14.12 -27.80 -25.68
CA SER A 80 -13.69 -27.11 -24.45
C SER A 80 -14.17 -27.79 -23.17
N LYS A 81 -15.38 -28.39 -23.16
CA LYS A 81 -15.91 -29.08 -21.97
C LYS A 81 -15.20 -30.42 -21.77
N ALA A 82 -15.06 -31.20 -22.84
CA ALA A 82 -14.38 -32.49 -22.78
C ALA A 82 -12.89 -32.33 -22.39
N ARG A 83 -12.20 -31.35 -23.00
CA ARG A 83 -10.81 -31.03 -22.66
C ARG A 83 -10.65 -30.65 -21.19
N HIS A 84 -11.54 -29.81 -20.65
CA HIS A 84 -11.50 -29.41 -19.24
C HIS A 84 -11.67 -30.61 -18.31
N LEU A 85 -12.66 -31.47 -18.59
CA LEU A 85 -12.92 -32.68 -17.82
C LEU A 85 -11.72 -33.65 -17.83
N LEU A 86 -11.17 -33.95 -19.02
CA LEU A 86 -10.08 -34.91 -19.14
C LEU A 86 -8.79 -34.37 -18.50
N ASP A 87 -8.48 -33.06 -18.61
CA ASP A 87 -7.32 -32.46 -17.93
C ASP A 87 -7.47 -32.57 -16.40
N ALA A 88 -8.67 -32.25 -15.89
CA ALA A 88 -8.97 -32.38 -14.47
C ALA A 88 -8.83 -33.85 -14.01
N LEU A 89 -9.31 -34.81 -14.80
CA LEU A 89 -9.24 -36.24 -14.48
C LEU A 89 -7.80 -36.75 -14.45
N LEU A 90 -6.98 -36.40 -15.46
CA LEU A 90 -5.55 -36.73 -15.49
C LEU A 90 -4.82 -36.21 -14.24
N ARG A 91 -5.06 -34.94 -13.85
CA ARG A 91 -4.41 -34.34 -12.68
C ARG A 91 -4.82 -35.00 -11.37
N VAL A 92 -6.09 -35.35 -11.22
CA VAL A 92 -6.59 -35.98 -10.00
C VAL A 92 -6.08 -37.41 -9.88
N LEU A 93 -6.12 -38.19 -10.96
CA LEU A 93 -5.57 -39.55 -10.99
C LEU A 93 -4.07 -39.54 -10.66
N LEU A 94 -3.26 -38.68 -11.30
CA LEU A 94 -1.82 -38.57 -11.01
C LEU A 94 -1.49 -38.05 -9.61
N ARG A 95 -2.43 -37.45 -8.88
CA ARG A 95 -2.26 -37.09 -7.46
C ARG A 95 -2.70 -38.20 -6.51
N SER A 96 -3.46 -39.17 -7.00
CA SER A 96 -3.91 -40.36 -6.25
C SER A 96 -2.87 -41.49 -6.27
N THR A 97 -3.15 -42.57 -5.54
CA THR A 97 -2.38 -43.82 -5.66
C THR A 97 -2.86 -44.58 -6.90
N LEU A 98 -1.97 -44.79 -7.87
CA LEU A 98 -2.21 -45.58 -9.07
C LEU A 98 -1.04 -46.54 -9.33
N GLU A 99 -1.30 -47.60 -10.07
CA GLU A 99 -0.32 -48.61 -10.45
C GLU A 99 -0.19 -48.67 -11.98
N LEU A 100 1.03 -48.52 -12.48
CA LEU A 100 1.35 -48.65 -13.91
C LEU A 100 2.59 -49.52 -14.07
N SER A 101 2.59 -50.37 -15.10
CA SER A 101 3.78 -51.11 -15.50
C SER A 101 4.80 -50.17 -16.14
N SER A 102 6.05 -50.62 -16.30
CA SER A 102 7.07 -49.85 -17.03
C SER A 102 6.62 -49.50 -18.46
N ALA A 103 6.01 -50.46 -19.16
CA ALA A 103 5.41 -50.24 -20.48
C ALA A 103 4.24 -49.24 -20.41
N GLY A 104 3.45 -49.27 -19.33
CA GLY A 104 2.40 -48.30 -19.06
C GLY A 104 2.92 -46.86 -18.94
N PHE A 105 4.03 -46.63 -18.23
CA PHE A 105 4.64 -45.30 -18.18
C PHE A 105 5.19 -44.83 -19.51
N VAL A 106 5.87 -45.70 -20.27
CA VAL A 106 6.34 -45.37 -21.62
C VAL A 106 5.17 -44.98 -22.52
N ARG A 107 4.08 -45.75 -22.49
CA ARG A 107 2.86 -45.44 -23.24
C ARG A 107 2.26 -44.12 -22.81
N LEU A 108 2.08 -43.88 -21.52
CA LEU A 108 1.53 -42.63 -20.99
C LEU A 108 2.32 -41.40 -21.46
N LEU A 109 3.66 -41.46 -21.39
CA LEU A 109 4.52 -40.36 -21.84
C LEU A 109 4.46 -40.19 -23.36
N ASN A 110 4.33 -41.28 -24.13
CA ASN A 110 4.10 -41.20 -25.58
C ASN A 110 2.76 -40.52 -25.92
N GLU A 111 1.68 -40.83 -25.20
CA GLU A 111 0.37 -40.15 -25.39
C GLU A 111 0.44 -38.66 -25.07
N PHE A 112 1.36 -38.25 -24.17
CA PHE A 112 1.66 -36.84 -23.92
C PHE A 112 2.50 -36.18 -25.02
N GLY A 113 2.89 -36.91 -26.06
CA GLY A 113 3.71 -36.42 -27.16
C GLY A 113 5.21 -36.57 -26.94
N LEU A 114 5.66 -37.31 -25.92
CA LEU A 114 7.08 -37.49 -25.59
C LEU A 114 7.71 -38.73 -26.26
N GLY A 115 7.27 -39.04 -27.48
CA GLY A 115 7.68 -40.22 -28.25
C GLY A 115 9.16 -40.24 -28.69
N THR A 116 9.49 -41.21 -29.54
CA THR A 116 10.84 -41.37 -30.12
C THR A 116 11.30 -40.18 -30.97
N GLN A 117 10.36 -39.41 -31.52
CA GLN A 117 10.62 -38.21 -32.34
C GLN A 117 10.52 -36.89 -31.54
N ALA A 118 10.55 -36.95 -30.21
CA ALA A 118 10.45 -35.74 -29.39
C ALA A 118 11.63 -34.79 -29.66
N THR A 119 11.30 -33.55 -30.01
CA THR A 119 12.20 -32.38 -30.04
C THR A 119 11.99 -31.51 -28.80
N PRO A 120 12.91 -30.61 -28.45
CA PRO A 120 12.70 -29.67 -27.34
C PRO A 120 11.35 -28.94 -27.39
N ASP A 121 10.93 -28.46 -28.56
CA ASP A 121 9.65 -27.76 -28.73
C ASP A 121 8.45 -28.66 -28.45
N THR A 122 8.52 -29.94 -28.84
CA THR A 122 7.45 -30.90 -28.52
C THR A 122 7.40 -31.22 -27.02
N VAL A 123 8.55 -31.24 -26.33
CA VAL A 123 8.59 -31.42 -24.87
C VAL A 123 7.99 -30.20 -24.17
N ILE A 124 8.31 -28.99 -24.63
CA ILE A 124 7.70 -27.75 -24.14
C ILE A 124 6.18 -27.78 -24.36
N ALA A 125 5.72 -28.11 -25.56
CA ALA A 125 4.30 -28.23 -25.87
C ALA A 125 3.59 -29.27 -25.00
N ALA A 126 4.25 -30.39 -24.70
CA ALA A 126 3.73 -31.42 -23.81
C ALA A 126 3.57 -30.90 -22.36
N LEU A 127 4.53 -30.11 -21.85
CA LEU A 127 4.44 -29.49 -20.52
C LEU A 127 3.29 -28.49 -20.38
N TYR A 128 2.92 -27.81 -21.47
CA TYR A 128 1.76 -26.93 -21.49
C TYR A 128 0.43 -27.70 -21.54
N LYS A 129 0.39 -28.81 -22.28
CA LYS A 129 -0.85 -29.57 -22.52
C LYS A 129 -1.14 -30.63 -21.46
N TYR A 130 -0.11 -31.21 -20.86
CA TYR A 130 -0.22 -32.41 -20.04
C TYR A 130 0.50 -32.30 -18.69
N PRO A 131 0.03 -33.01 -17.65
CA PRO A 131 0.64 -33.02 -16.32
C PRO A 131 1.90 -33.91 -16.22
N VAL A 132 2.87 -33.75 -17.13
CA VAL A 132 4.09 -34.59 -17.26
C VAL A 132 4.86 -34.71 -15.93
N VAL A 133 5.03 -33.60 -15.21
CA VAL A 133 5.78 -33.59 -13.92
C VAL A 133 5.08 -34.45 -12.85
N LEU A 134 3.75 -34.49 -12.85
CA LEU A 134 2.99 -35.35 -11.93
C LEU A 134 3.13 -36.83 -12.31
N ALA A 135 3.21 -37.16 -13.61
CA ALA A 135 3.46 -38.52 -14.08
C ALA A 135 4.85 -39.02 -13.64
N LEU A 136 5.89 -38.20 -13.79
CA LEU A 136 7.20 -38.51 -13.21
C LEU A 136 7.17 -38.54 -11.67
N GLY A 137 6.27 -37.79 -11.03
CA GLY A 137 5.94 -37.91 -9.59
C GLY A 137 5.54 -39.32 -9.18
N GLN A 138 4.64 -39.94 -9.94
CA GLN A 138 4.20 -41.32 -9.69
C GLN A 138 5.32 -42.32 -9.98
N LEU A 139 6.05 -42.13 -11.07
CA LEU A 139 7.18 -43.00 -11.41
C LEU A 139 8.26 -42.98 -10.33
N GLU A 140 8.61 -41.82 -9.79
CA GLU A 140 9.58 -41.70 -8.68
C GLU A 140 9.12 -42.44 -7.41
N LYS A 141 7.83 -42.35 -7.05
CA LYS A 141 7.28 -43.11 -5.92
C LYS A 141 7.36 -44.61 -6.14
N GLN A 142 7.18 -45.08 -7.37
CA GLN A 142 7.30 -46.49 -7.72
C GLN A 142 8.77 -46.94 -7.76
N ALA A 143 9.66 -46.10 -8.30
CA ALA A 143 11.11 -46.34 -8.34
C ALA A 143 11.72 -46.53 -6.95
N LYS A 144 11.15 -45.87 -5.92
CA LYS A 144 11.54 -46.08 -4.51
C LYS A 144 11.16 -47.47 -3.96
N LYS A 145 10.20 -48.16 -4.58
CA LYS A 145 9.73 -49.49 -4.16
C LYS A 145 10.29 -50.62 -5.02
N GLN A 146 10.50 -50.36 -6.30
CA GLN A 146 10.98 -51.34 -7.28
C GLN A 146 11.93 -50.65 -8.26
N PRO A 147 13.03 -51.31 -8.68
CA PRO A 147 13.97 -50.72 -9.62
C PRO A 147 13.31 -50.43 -10.98
N VAL A 148 13.74 -49.34 -11.63
CA VAL A 148 13.28 -48.96 -12.96
C VAL A 148 13.78 -50.00 -13.98
N SER A 149 12.88 -50.50 -14.84
CA SER A 149 13.27 -51.47 -15.88
C SER A 149 14.28 -50.87 -16.88
N PRO A 150 15.13 -51.70 -17.52
CA PRO A 150 16.11 -51.22 -18.49
C PRO A 150 15.49 -50.42 -19.65
N GLU A 151 14.31 -50.84 -20.11
CA GLU A 151 13.55 -50.19 -21.19
C GLU A 151 13.10 -48.77 -20.82
N LEU A 152 12.51 -48.63 -19.62
CA LEU A 152 12.08 -47.33 -19.11
C LEU A 152 13.28 -46.43 -18.79
N ALA A 153 14.37 -47.00 -18.27
CA ALA A 153 15.60 -46.26 -18.04
C ALA A 153 16.21 -45.73 -19.35
N ALA A 154 16.25 -46.53 -20.41
CA ALA A 154 16.72 -46.10 -21.73
C ALA A 154 15.82 -44.99 -22.30
N TYR A 155 14.50 -45.10 -22.12
CA TYR A 155 13.55 -44.07 -22.53
C TYR A 155 13.79 -42.73 -21.82
N LEU A 156 13.95 -42.73 -20.49
CA LEU A 156 14.21 -41.52 -19.72
C LEU A 156 15.56 -40.90 -20.07
N ARG A 157 16.62 -41.70 -20.29
CA ARG A 157 17.92 -41.18 -20.72
C ARG A 157 17.86 -40.51 -22.09
N ARG A 158 17.09 -41.06 -23.03
CA ARG A 158 16.84 -40.42 -24.33
C ARG A 158 16.15 -39.07 -24.15
N LEU A 159 15.06 -39.05 -23.38
CA LEU A 159 14.31 -37.81 -23.15
C LEU A 159 15.16 -36.75 -22.43
N LEU A 160 16.00 -37.17 -21.48
CA LEU A 160 16.99 -36.31 -20.82
C LEU A 160 17.99 -35.74 -21.83
N ALA A 161 18.52 -36.56 -22.74
CA ALA A 161 19.44 -36.13 -23.79
C ALA A 161 18.81 -35.11 -24.76
N THR A 162 17.54 -35.30 -25.14
CA THR A 162 16.78 -34.37 -26.01
C THR A 162 16.76 -32.95 -25.44
N ILE A 163 16.69 -32.80 -24.12
CA ILE A 163 16.54 -31.50 -23.46
C ILE A 163 17.81 -31.04 -22.74
N ALA A 164 18.93 -31.77 -22.86
CA ALA A 164 20.14 -31.53 -22.09
C ALA A 164 20.76 -30.13 -22.33
N GLY A 165 20.56 -29.56 -23.52
CA GLY A 165 21.03 -28.21 -23.86
C GLY A 165 20.24 -27.06 -23.22
N TYR A 166 19.14 -27.35 -22.52
CA TYR A 166 18.28 -26.34 -21.89
C TYR A 166 18.58 -26.24 -20.41
N THR A 167 19.56 -25.41 -20.06
CA THR A 167 20.00 -25.21 -18.67
C THR A 167 19.26 -24.08 -17.95
N SER A 168 18.59 -23.18 -18.69
CA SER A 168 17.97 -21.96 -18.12
C SER A 168 16.42 -21.95 -18.16
N TYR A 169 15.78 -22.81 -18.96
CA TYR A 169 14.31 -22.88 -19.03
C TYR A 169 13.73 -23.77 -17.91
N ALA A 170 13.25 -23.14 -16.85
CA ALA A 170 12.90 -23.81 -15.60
C ALA A 170 11.95 -25.02 -15.69
N PRO A 171 10.90 -25.04 -16.53
CA PRO A 171 10.09 -26.24 -16.68
C PRO A 171 10.88 -27.46 -17.17
N LEU A 172 11.85 -27.27 -18.07
CA LEU A 172 12.72 -28.34 -18.57
C LEU A 172 13.80 -28.72 -17.55
N VAL A 173 14.41 -27.75 -16.86
CA VAL A 173 15.37 -28.03 -15.78
C VAL A 173 14.72 -28.89 -14.69
N LYS A 174 13.49 -28.55 -14.28
CA LYS A 174 12.73 -29.36 -13.31
C LYS A 174 12.47 -30.79 -13.82
N LEU A 175 12.25 -30.94 -15.12
CA LEU A 175 12.05 -32.24 -15.75
C LEU A 175 13.37 -33.06 -15.76
N GLN A 176 14.50 -32.43 -16.09
CA GLN A 176 15.83 -33.04 -16.08
C GLN A 176 16.18 -33.59 -14.69
N VAL A 177 16.11 -32.74 -13.66
CA VAL A 177 16.40 -33.13 -12.26
C VAL A 177 15.56 -34.34 -11.86
N LYS A 178 14.26 -34.30 -12.17
CA LYS A 178 13.35 -35.37 -11.79
C LYS A 178 13.65 -36.70 -12.49
N MET A 179 14.07 -36.66 -13.75
CA MET A 179 14.48 -37.87 -14.48
C MET A 179 15.82 -38.42 -13.99
N GLN A 180 16.78 -37.56 -13.65
CA GLN A 180 18.06 -37.96 -13.07
C GLN A 180 17.89 -38.66 -11.71
N GLU A 181 17.02 -38.11 -10.85
CA GLU A 181 16.63 -38.73 -9.57
C GLU A 181 16.04 -40.13 -9.76
N ILE A 182 15.12 -40.30 -10.72
CA ILE A 182 14.48 -41.59 -11.02
C ILE A 182 15.52 -42.62 -11.53
N LEU A 183 16.48 -42.18 -12.34
CA LEU A 183 17.49 -43.05 -12.95
C LEU A 183 18.59 -43.50 -11.96
N GLY A 184 18.54 -43.07 -10.70
CA GLY A 184 19.58 -43.35 -9.73
C GLY A 184 20.92 -42.71 -10.08
N GLN A 185 20.94 -41.73 -10.98
CA GLN A 185 22.11 -40.89 -11.28
C GLN A 185 22.30 -39.79 -10.22
N SER A 186 21.95 -40.08 -8.96
CA SER A 186 22.41 -39.29 -7.83
C SER A 186 23.78 -39.83 -7.46
N ASP A 187 24.81 -39.36 -8.13
CA ASP A 187 26.15 -39.47 -7.59
C ASP A 187 26.14 -38.69 -6.28
N GLN A 188 26.15 -39.38 -5.13
CA GLN A 188 26.13 -38.72 -3.82
C GLN A 188 27.38 -37.82 -3.63
N ASP A 189 28.40 -38.01 -4.48
CA ASP A 189 29.60 -37.20 -4.55
C ASP A 189 29.60 -36.12 -5.64
N ALA A 190 28.61 -36.07 -6.54
CA ALA A 190 28.49 -34.98 -7.50
C ALA A 190 27.95 -33.71 -6.83
N LEU A 191 28.48 -32.56 -7.23
CA LEU A 191 27.97 -31.26 -6.78
C LEU A 191 26.52 -31.04 -7.29
N PRO A 192 25.63 -30.48 -6.47
CA PRO A 192 24.27 -30.13 -6.91
C PRO A 192 24.33 -29.16 -8.09
N THR A 193 23.63 -29.48 -9.18
CA THR A 193 23.49 -28.54 -10.29
C THR A 193 22.48 -27.45 -9.90
N VAL A 194 22.95 -26.21 -9.82
CA VAL A 194 22.12 -25.02 -9.57
C VAL A 194 22.28 -24.07 -10.74
N VAL A 195 21.17 -23.71 -11.37
CA VAL A 195 21.15 -22.75 -12.48
C VAL A 195 20.01 -21.77 -12.27
N PHE A 196 20.32 -20.49 -12.36
CA PHE A 196 19.37 -19.40 -12.29
C PHE A 196 19.00 -18.91 -13.70
N SER A 197 17.88 -18.19 -13.80
CA SER A 197 17.38 -17.65 -15.06
C SER A 197 18.32 -16.59 -15.63
N GLU A 198 18.72 -16.71 -16.90
CA GLU A 198 19.47 -15.66 -17.60
C GLU A 198 18.57 -14.49 -18.05
N GLY A 199 17.24 -14.63 -17.93
CA GLY A 199 16.27 -13.61 -18.30
C GLY A 199 16.19 -12.42 -17.33
N ASP A 200 16.94 -12.45 -16.22
CA ASP A 200 17.05 -11.32 -15.31
C ASP A 200 18.46 -11.17 -14.70
N ALA A 201 18.83 -9.93 -14.37
CA ALA A 201 20.17 -9.61 -13.88
C ALA A 201 20.50 -10.25 -12.52
N PHE A 202 19.49 -10.60 -11.72
CA PHE A 202 19.71 -11.35 -10.48
C PHE A 202 20.16 -12.78 -10.78
N GLY A 203 19.49 -13.47 -11.69
CA GLY A 203 19.89 -14.83 -12.07
C GLY A 203 21.24 -14.86 -12.79
N GLN A 204 21.56 -13.85 -13.61
CA GLN A 204 22.90 -13.70 -14.20
C GLN A 204 23.98 -13.56 -13.11
N ALA A 205 23.81 -12.64 -12.17
CA ALA A 205 24.75 -12.45 -11.06
C ALA A 205 24.89 -13.71 -10.18
N MET A 206 23.80 -14.47 -10.00
CA MET A 206 23.87 -15.72 -9.25
C MET A 206 24.59 -16.84 -10.01
N ASN A 207 24.45 -16.91 -11.33
CA ASN A 207 25.20 -17.86 -12.16
C ASN A 207 26.69 -17.53 -12.19
N GLU A 208 27.06 -16.24 -12.22
CA GLU A 208 28.45 -15.77 -12.07
C GLU A 208 29.02 -16.22 -10.72
N PHE A 209 28.29 -15.97 -9.62
CA PHE A 209 28.69 -16.42 -8.29
C PHE A 209 28.88 -17.95 -8.23
N VAL A 210 27.96 -18.72 -8.82
CA VAL A 210 28.06 -20.19 -8.87
C VAL A 210 29.30 -20.65 -9.64
N ALA A 211 29.65 -19.97 -10.74
CA ALA A 211 30.82 -20.29 -11.55
C ALA A 211 32.16 -20.00 -10.82
N GLU A 212 32.16 -19.05 -9.90
CA GLU A 212 33.33 -18.61 -9.13
C GLU A 212 33.47 -19.29 -7.76
N LEU A 213 32.61 -20.27 -7.44
CA LEU A 213 32.66 -20.94 -6.14
C LEU A 213 33.96 -21.74 -5.93
N GLU A 214 34.63 -21.43 -4.82
CA GLU A 214 35.80 -22.18 -4.35
C GLU A 214 35.44 -23.67 -4.09
N PRO A 215 36.23 -24.64 -4.59
CA PRO A 215 35.92 -26.07 -4.46
C PRO A 215 35.66 -26.54 -3.02
N ALA A 216 36.35 -25.92 -2.04
CA ALA A 216 36.23 -26.25 -0.63
C ALA A 216 34.85 -25.90 -0.02
N THR A 217 34.16 -24.87 -0.54
CA THR A 217 32.86 -24.41 -0.02
C THR A 217 31.72 -24.59 -1.02
N ALA A 218 32.03 -24.94 -2.27
CA ALA A 218 31.08 -25.08 -3.37
C ALA A 218 29.87 -25.95 -3.02
N ARG A 219 30.08 -27.12 -2.39
CA ARG A 219 28.96 -28.03 -2.03
C ARG A 219 28.00 -27.37 -1.04
N ALA A 220 28.51 -26.70 -0.01
CA ALA A 220 27.68 -26.05 1.01
C ALA A 220 26.86 -24.89 0.40
N TRP A 221 27.50 -24.07 -0.44
CA TRP A 221 26.84 -22.99 -1.16
C TRP A 221 25.77 -23.50 -2.13
N LEU A 222 26.09 -24.50 -2.95
CA LEU A 222 25.16 -25.07 -3.92
C LEU A 222 23.94 -25.68 -3.23
N HIS A 223 24.09 -26.32 -2.08
CA HIS A 223 22.95 -26.79 -1.29
C HIS A 223 22.07 -25.65 -0.80
N LEU A 224 22.65 -24.56 -0.27
CA LEU A 224 21.90 -23.38 0.16
C LEU A 224 21.13 -22.75 -1.01
N LEU A 225 21.78 -22.56 -2.15
CA LEU A 225 21.18 -21.98 -3.35
C LEU A 225 20.08 -22.88 -3.94
N GLN A 226 20.24 -24.20 -3.88
CA GLN A 226 19.22 -25.15 -4.32
C GLN A 226 17.94 -25.05 -3.47
N LEU A 227 18.07 -24.75 -2.17
CA LEU A 227 16.90 -24.50 -1.31
C LEU A 227 16.08 -23.32 -1.80
N TRP A 228 16.71 -22.26 -2.32
CA TRP A 228 16.00 -21.07 -2.75
C TRP A 228 14.97 -21.34 -3.86
N HIS A 229 15.24 -22.27 -4.76
CA HIS A 229 14.27 -22.69 -5.79
C HIS A 229 13.02 -23.36 -5.22
N LYS A 230 13.05 -23.82 -3.96
CA LYS A 230 11.89 -24.43 -3.27
C LYS A 230 10.96 -23.39 -2.64
N ALA A 231 11.27 -22.09 -2.70
CA ALA A 231 10.51 -21.01 -2.06
C ALA A 231 9.24 -20.58 -2.84
N SER A 232 8.39 -21.54 -3.23
CA SER A 232 7.19 -21.28 -4.03
C SER A 232 5.95 -20.86 -3.23
N GLY A 233 5.90 -21.16 -1.92
CA GLY A 233 4.73 -20.90 -1.06
C GLY A 233 4.57 -19.42 -0.63
N ALA A 234 3.52 -19.09 0.13
CA ALA A 234 3.35 -17.74 0.68
C ALA A 234 4.32 -17.45 1.86
N GLN A 235 4.72 -18.49 2.60
CA GLN A 235 5.61 -18.45 3.76
C GLN A 235 6.56 -19.66 3.75
N PRO A 236 7.73 -19.59 4.41
CA PRO A 236 8.63 -20.73 4.53
C PRO A 236 8.02 -21.82 5.43
N THR A 237 8.23 -23.08 5.09
CA THR A 237 7.78 -24.22 5.92
C THR A 237 8.78 -24.50 7.04
N ALA A 238 8.36 -25.13 8.13
CA ALA A 238 9.26 -25.54 9.22
C ALA A 238 10.42 -26.44 8.70
N LYS A 239 10.12 -27.32 7.73
CA LYS A 239 11.12 -28.14 7.05
C LYS A 239 12.14 -27.28 6.29
N PHE A 240 11.67 -26.30 5.53
CA PHE A 240 12.54 -25.37 4.80
C PHE A 240 13.46 -24.59 5.76
N LEU A 241 12.93 -24.07 6.86
CA LEU A 241 13.72 -23.31 7.84
C LEU A 241 14.81 -24.17 8.50
N LYS A 242 14.49 -25.44 8.82
CA LYS A 242 15.46 -26.39 9.35
C LYS A 242 16.58 -26.71 8.34
N GLU A 243 16.23 -26.95 7.09
CA GLU A 243 17.20 -27.19 6.01
C GLU A 243 18.07 -25.94 5.76
N ALA A 244 17.47 -24.75 5.79
CA ALA A 244 18.18 -23.48 5.62
C ALA A 244 19.18 -23.22 6.74
N ALA A 245 18.80 -23.42 8.01
CA ALA A 245 19.69 -23.24 9.15
C ALA A 245 20.92 -24.17 9.07
N ALA A 246 20.71 -25.44 8.68
CA ALA A 246 21.81 -26.39 8.47
C ALA A 246 22.73 -25.97 7.32
N ALA A 247 22.16 -25.50 6.20
CA ALA A 247 22.94 -25.04 5.04
C ALA A 247 23.75 -23.77 5.35
N ILE A 248 23.16 -22.80 6.07
CA ILE A 248 23.87 -21.58 6.52
C ILE A 248 25.03 -21.96 7.45
N GLY A 249 24.80 -22.86 8.41
CA GLY A 249 25.85 -23.35 9.31
C GLY A 249 27.00 -24.04 8.58
N ALA A 250 26.71 -24.78 7.50
CA ALA A 250 27.73 -25.46 6.70
C ALA A 250 28.59 -24.50 5.84
N VAL A 251 28.03 -23.36 5.43
CA VAL A 251 28.77 -22.31 4.71
C VAL A 251 29.59 -21.44 5.66
N GLY A 252 29.02 -21.11 6.83
CA GLY A 252 29.57 -20.17 7.79
C GLY A 252 28.82 -18.83 7.77
N GLU A 253 28.25 -18.46 8.91
CA GLU A 253 27.38 -17.28 9.05
C GLU A 253 28.02 -15.96 8.59
N PRO A 254 29.28 -15.61 8.91
CA PRO A 254 29.89 -14.35 8.46
C PRO A 254 29.98 -14.24 6.93
N ALA A 255 30.32 -15.34 6.25
CA ALA A 255 30.40 -15.38 4.79
C ALA A 255 29.02 -15.22 4.17
N VAL A 256 28.01 -15.89 4.72
CA VAL A 256 26.61 -15.78 4.28
C VAL A 256 26.09 -14.35 4.44
N VAL A 257 26.31 -13.71 5.60
CA VAL A 257 25.85 -12.35 5.88
C VAL A 257 26.46 -11.33 4.90
N ALA A 258 27.76 -11.44 4.62
CA ALA A 258 28.45 -10.56 3.67
C ALA A 258 27.79 -10.61 2.29
N HIS A 259 27.53 -11.80 1.76
CA HIS A 259 26.87 -11.96 0.46
C HIS A 259 25.40 -11.56 0.48
N TYR A 260 24.65 -11.90 1.54
CA TYR A 260 23.24 -11.51 1.65
C TYR A 260 23.07 -10.00 1.64
N SER A 261 23.95 -9.25 2.31
CA SER A 261 23.91 -7.79 2.28
C SER A 261 24.09 -7.25 0.85
N VAL A 262 25.01 -7.82 0.08
CA VAL A 262 25.25 -7.44 -1.32
C VAL A 262 24.05 -7.79 -2.20
N TRP A 263 23.54 -9.02 -2.13
CA TRP A 263 22.45 -9.48 -2.98
C TRP A 263 21.12 -8.81 -2.69
N LEU A 264 20.77 -8.60 -1.41
CA LEU A 264 19.56 -7.86 -1.04
C LEU A 264 19.64 -6.41 -1.51
N SER A 265 20.81 -5.77 -1.42
CA SER A 265 21.02 -4.44 -1.99
C SER A 265 20.96 -4.47 -3.52
N GLY A 266 21.48 -5.51 -4.18
CA GLY A 266 21.40 -5.65 -5.64
C GLY A 266 19.95 -5.76 -6.15
N LEU A 267 19.09 -6.46 -5.41
CA LEU A 267 17.66 -6.56 -5.73
C LEU A 267 16.94 -5.20 -5.74
N THR A 268 17.35 -4.25 -4.89
CA THR A 268 16.75 -2.90 -4.89
C THR A 268 17.09 -2.11 -6.16
N GLN A 269 18.20 -2.44 -6.82
CA GLN A 269 18.77 -1.70 -7.95
C GLN A 269 18.45 -2.28 -9.33
N LEU A 270 17.83 -3.46 -9.41
CA LEU A 270 17.48 -4.09 -10.70
C LEU A 270 16.72 -3.14 -11.63
N PRO A 271 16.76 -3.22 -12.95
CA PRO A 271 15.82 -2.49 -13.81
C PRO A 271 14.45 -3.17 -13.84
N VAL A 272 13.38 -2.42 -14.13
CA VAL A 272 12.09 -3.03 -14.51
C VAL A 272 12.17 -3.34 -16.00
N GLN A 273 11.94 -4.60 -16.37
CA GLN A 273 11.93 -5.02 -17.77
C GLN A 273 10.51 -4.91 -18.33
N THR A 274 10.38 -4.52 -19.60
CA THR A 274 9.11 -4.51 -20.33
C THR A 274 9.29 -5.25 -21.64
N PHE A 275 8.39 -6.15 -21.96
CA PHE A 275 8.35 -6.84 -23.25
C PHE A 275 6.99 -6.68 -23.91
N HIS A 276 6.97 -6.69 -25.24
CA HIS A 276 5.77 -6.55 -26.05
C HIS A 276 5.39 -7.91 -26.62
N LEU A 277 4.10 -8.27 -26.54
CA LEU A 277 3.57 -9.50 -27.11
C LEU A 277 2.95 -9.19 -28.47
N GLY A 278 3.67 -9.53 -29.56
CA GLY A 278 3.24 -9.31 -30.96
C GLY A 278 4.19 -8.41 -31.75
N ASP A 279 4.03 -8.39 -33.08
CA ASP A 279 4.82 -7.54 -33.99
C ASP A 279 4.44 -6.05 -33.91
N ASP A 280 3.26 -5.74 -33.34
CA ASP A 280 2.78 -4.39 -33.11
C ASP A 280 3.00 -4.00 -31.62
N PRO A 281 3.85 -2.99 -31.32
CA PRO A 281 4.12 -2.53 -29.96
C PRO A 281 2.87 -2.10 -29.16
N SER A 282 1.75 -1.85 -29.84
CA SER A 282 0.53 -1.29 -29.25
C SER A 282 -0.46 -2.31 -28.65
N THR A 283 -0.29 -3.62 -28.90
CA THR A 283 -1.36 -4.60 -28.60
C THR A 283 -1.26 -5.26 -27.22
N TYR A 284 -0.05 -5.47 -26.67
CA TYR A 284 0.12 -5.97 -25.29
C TYR A 284 1.56 -5.74 -24.79
N SER A 285 1.73 -5.08 -23.64
CA SER A 285 3.05 -4.96 -22.97
C SER A 285 2.95 -5.48 -21.54
N ASP A 286 3.93 -6.26 -21.10
CA ASP A 286 4.03 -6.73 -19.72
C ASP A 286 5.36 -6.31 -19.11
N SER A 287 5.30 -5.84 -17.86
CA SER A 287 6.47 -5.32 -17.13
C SER A 287 6.77 -6.18 -15.91
N TYR A 288 8.00 -6.67 -15.77
CA TYR A 288 8.41 -7.53 -14.66
C TYR A 288 9.73 -7.09 -14.02
N LEU A 289 9.88 -7.37 -12.73
CA LEU A 289 11.13 -7.12 -11.99
C LEU A 289 12.12 -8.28 -12.14
N LEU A 290 11.60 -9.50 -12.03
CA LEU A 290 12.32 -10.76 -12.09
C LEU A 290 11.45 -11.76 -12.85
N THR A 291 12.09 -12.74 -13.47
CA THR A 291 11.37 -13.90 -14.01
C THR A 291 10.64 -14.64 -12.88
N THR A 292 9.67 -15.49 -13.23
CA THR A 292 8.92 -16.27 -12.21
C THR A 292 9.84 -17.12 -11.32
N THR A 293 10.91 -17.67 -11.90
CA THR A 293 11.92 -18.44 -11.15
C THR A 293 12.89 -17.55 -10.38
N GLY A 294 13.24 -16.39 -10.93
CA GLY A 294 13.97 -15.34 -10.21
C GLY A 294 13.23 -14.89 -8.94
N ILE A 295 11.90 -14.71 -9.01
CA ILE A 295 11.07 -14.39 -7.83
C ILE A 295 11.15 -15.49 -6.77
N GLN A 296 11.11 -16.76 -7.16
CA GLN A 296 11.23 -17.88 -6.21
C GLN A 296 12.60 -17.87 -5.53
N ALA A 297 13.67 -17.74 -6.31
CA ALA A 297 15.02 -17.68 -5.78
C ALA A 297 15.23 -16.48 -4.82
N ALA A 298 14.76 -15.29 -5.21
CA ALA A 298 14.85 -14.09 -4.38
C ALA A 298 14.05 -14.21 -3.07
N LYS A 299 12.88 -14.88 -3.09
CA LYS A 299 12.16 -15.22 -1.86
C LYS A 299 12.94 -16.19 -0.98
N GLY A 300 13.62 -17.16 -1.59
CA GLY A 300 14.57 -18.04 -0.92
C GLY A 300 15.63 -17.25 -0.15
N LEU A 301 16.34 -16.36 -0.84
CA LEU A 301 17.31 -15.42 -0.25
C LEU A 301 16.72 -14.64 0.93
N ILE A 302 15.55 -14.02 0.76
CA ILE A 302 14.90 -13.24 1.82
C ILE A 302 14.59 -14.13 3.03
N TRP A 303 13.97 -15.29 2.83
CA TRP A 303 13.58 -16.17 3.93
C TRP A 303 14.77 -16.76 4.68
N THR A 304 15.85 -17.11 3.98
CA THR A 304 17.06 -17.62 4.62
C THR A 304 17.87 -16.51 5.30
N SER A 305 17.67 -15.24 4.93
CA SER A 305 18.32 -14.10 5.59
C SER A 305 17.73 -13.73 6.94
N ILE A 306 16.48 -14.11 7.24
CA ILE A 306 15.74 -13.69 8.44
C ILE A 306 16.54 -13.84 9.74
N PRO A 307 17.20 -14.99 10.03
CA PRO A 307 17.91 -15.18 11.29
C PRO A 307 19.13 -14.27 11.48
N VAL A 308 19.64 -13.68 10.41
CA VAL A 308 20.92 -12.95 10.37
C VAL A 308 20.76 -11.52 9.83
N LEU A 309 19.55 -10.96 9.88
CA LEU A 309 19.26 -9.63 9.35
C LEU A 309 19.98 -8.53 10.15
N THR A 310 20.85 -7.80 9.46
CA THR A 310 21.44 -6.55 9.96
C THR A 310 20.51 -5.36 9.69
N PRO A 311 20.68 -4.21 10.38
CA PRO A 311 19.91 -2.99 10.08
C PRO A 311 19.99 -2.54 8.62
N ALA A 312 21.15 -2.72 7.97
CA ALA A 312 21.32 -2.42 6.55
C ALA A 312 20.45 -3.32 5.66
N MET A 313 20.40 -4.62 5.97
CA MET A 313 19.58 -5.58 5.24
C MET A 313 18.09 -5.32 5.42
N GLN A 314 17.65 -4.95 6.64
CA GLN A 314 16.27 -4.54 6.90
C GLN A 314 15.88 -3.29 6.08
N ALA A 315 16.79 -2.32 5.95
CA ALA A 315 16.58 -1.17 5.09
C ALA A 315 16.43 -1.58 3.61
N SER A 316 17.28 -2.47 3.09
CA SER A 316 17.16 -3.01 1.73
C SER A 316 15.85 -3.77 1.51
N LEU A 317 15.40 -4.57 2.49
CA LEU A 317 14.10 -5.26 2.43
C LEU A 317 12.93 -4.28 2.38
N ALA A 318 12.97 -3.21 3.17
CA ALA A 318 11.94 -2.19 3.15
C ALA A 318 11.90 -1.44 1.80
N GLU A 319 13.07 -1.09 1.25
CA GLU A 319 13.16 -0.49 -0.07
C GLU A 319 12.64 -1.42 -1.18
N LEU A 320 13.04 -2.69 -1.15
CA LEU A 320 12.57 -3.71 -2.08
C LEU A 320 11.05 -3.91 -1.99
N ALA A 321 10.48 -3.91 -0.77
CA ALA A 321 9.04 -4.00 -0.56
C ALA A 321 8.30 -2.84 -1.24
N LEU A 322 8.73 -1.58 -1.00
CA LEU A 322 8.13 -0.41 -1.65
C LEU A 322 8.14 -0.55 -3.17
N ARG A 323 9.24 -1.04 -3.71
CA ARG A 323 9.42 -1.24 -5.14
C ARG A 323 8.51 -2.33 -5.70
N CYS A 324 8.37 -3.44 -4.98
CA CYS A 324 7.48 -4.55 -5.34
C CYS A 324 6.00 -4.14 -5.38
N TYR A 325 5.58 -3.22 -4.51
CA TYR A 325 4.20 -2.69 -4.47
C TYR A 325 3.98 -1.44 -5.33
N ARG A 326 4.98 -1.00 -6.11
CA ARG A 326 4.78 0.08 -7.08
C ARG A 326 3.73 -0.35 -8.11
N LYS A 327 2.71 0.49 -8.28
CA LYS A 327 1.61 0.23 -9.23
C LYS A 327 2.09 0.48 -10.66
N VAL A 328 1.87 -0.50 -11.53
CA VAL A 328 2.03 -0.43 -12.98
C VAL A 328 0.64 -0.36 -13.63
N PRO A 329 0.37 0.60 -14.54
CA PRO A 329 -0.89 0.66 -15.28
C PRO A 329 -1.22 -0.68 -15.95
N GLY A 330 -2.50 -1.10 -15.93
CA GLY A 330 -2.95 -2.36 -16.52
C GLY A 330 -2.58 -3.65 -15.78
N LYS A 331 -1.58 -3.63 -14.88
CA LYS A 331 -1.08 -4.82 -14.16
C LYS A 331 -1.36 -4.82 -12.66
N GLY A 332 -1.27 -3.65 -12.00
CA GLY A 332 -1.28 -3.57 -10.53
C GLY A 332 0.14 -3.60 -9.94
N PRO A 333 0.37 -4.21 -8.76
CA PRO A 333 1.69 -4.27 -8.14
C PRO A 333 2.72 -5.01 -8.99
N LEU A 334 3.95 -4.51 -9.03
CA LEU A 334 5.03 -5.05 -9.87
C LEU A 334 5.40 -6.51 -9.51
N ALA A 335 5.58 -6.81 -8.22
CA ALA A 335 6.01 -8.14 -7.75
C ALA A 335 5.44 -8.46 -6.35
N PRO A 336 4.11 -8.62 -6.19
CA PRO A 336 3.46 -8.68 -4.89
C PRO A 336 3.93 -9.86 -4.03
N SER A 337 4.20 -11.03 -4.62
CA SER A 337 4.67 -12.20 -3.88
C SER A 337 6.08 -12.02 -3.29
N LEU A 338 6.95 -11.25 -3.95
CA LEU A 338 8.27 -10.88 -3.43
C LEU A 338 8.15 -9.80 -2.34
N GLY A 339 7.27 -8.81 -2.55
CA GLY A 339 6.93 -7.80 -1.54
C GLY A 339 6.42 -8.44 -0.24
N ASN A 340 5.53 -9.44 -0.34
CA ASN A 340 5.01 -10.17 0.83
C ASN A 340 6.14 -10.88 1.60
N ALA A 341 7.15 -11.41 0.91
CA ALA A 341 8.30 -12.04 1.57
C ALA A 341 9.15 -11.02 2.34
N CYS A 342 9.33 -9.81 1.80
CA CYS A 342 10.00 -8.71 2.50
C CYS A 342 9.23 -8.29 3.76
N VAL A 343 7.90 -8.14 3.66
CA VAL A 343 7.03 -7.81 4.80
C VAL A 343 7.12 -8.87 5.89
N LEU A 344 7.10 -10.16 5.52
CA LEU A 344 7.26 -11.25 6.47
C LEU A 344 8.62 -11.21 7.18
N ALA A 345 9.71 -11.00 6.42
CA ALA A 345 11.06 -10.94 6.98
C ALA A 345 11.21 -9.78 7.96
N LEU A 346 10.68 -8.61 7.62
CA LEU A 346 10.65 -7.46 8.53
C LEU A 346 9.82 -7.75 9.79
N ALA A 347 8.65 -8.39 9.65
CA ALA A 347 7.81 -8.77 10.80
C ALA A 347 8.53 -9.68 11.80
N GLN A 348 9.46 -10.50 11.33
CA GLN A 348 10.21 -11.46 12.15
C GLN A 348 11.55 -10.93 12.66
N SER A 349 11.86 -9.64 12.43
CA SER A 349 13.15 -9.03 12.77
C SER A 349 13.12 -8.10 13.99
N GLY A 350 12.14 -8.30 14.89
CA GLY A 350 12.00 -7.54 16.13
C GLY A 350 11.56 -6.09 15.94
N LEU A 351 11.79 -5.24 16.96
CA LEU A 351 11.40 -3.82 16.97
C LEU A 351 11.95 -3.01 15.77
N PRO A 352 13.22 -3.19 15.32
CA PRO A 352 13.71 -2.53 14.11
C PRO A 352 12.87 -2.87 12.87
N GLY A 353 12.50 -4.14 12.70
CA GLY A 353 11.62 -4.62 11.64
C GLY A 353 10.22 -4.03 11.68
N VAL A 354 9.62 -3.97 12.86
CA VAL A 354 8.34 -3.31 13.12
C VAL A 354 8.38 -1.84 12.71
N SER A 355 9.48 -1.13 13.01
CA SER A 355 9.68 0.27 12.57
C SER A 355 9.67 0.41 11.04
N HIS A 356 10.27 -0.53 10.32
CA HIS A 356 10.16 -0.58 8.87
C HIS A 356 8.72 -0.86 8.41
N LEU A 357 8.01 -1.82 9.03
CA LEU A 357 6.63 -2.14 8.69
C LEU A 357 5.67 -0.96 8.90
N SER A 358 5.78 -0.22 10.00
CA SER A 358 4.95 0.96 10.24
C SER A 358 5.15 2.03 9.16
N ARG A 359 6.42 2.27 8.76
CA ARG A 359 6.75 3.19 7.65
C ARG A 359 6.24 2.67 6.30
N LEU A 360 6.31 1.37 6.04
CA LEU A 360 5.75 0.75 4.83
C LEU A 360 4.24 0.91 4.76
N ARG A 361 3.54 0.70 5.89
CA ARG A 361 2.09 0.90 6.00
C ARG A 361 1.69 2.35 5.67
N GLN A 362 2.51 3.34 6.02
CA GLN A 362 2.22 4.72 5.64
C GLN A 362 2.38 4.98 4.14
N LYS A 363 3.34 4.32 3.48
CA LYS A 363 3.67 4.55 2.06
C LYS A 363 2.84 3.72 1.08
N ILE A 364 2.46 2.48 1.44
CA ILE A 364 1.79 1.55 0.52
C ILE A 364 0.28 1.58 0.72
N LYS A 365 -0.46 2.29 -0.12
CA LYS A 365 -1.92 2.50 0.09
C LYS A 365 -2.84 1.36 -0.39
N GLN A 366 -2.30 0.25 -0.90
CA GLN A 366 -3.11 -0.87 -1.38
C GLN A 366 -3.77 -1.62 -0.21
N THR A 367 -5.10 -1.78 -0.25
CA THR A 367 -5.90 -2.37 0.85
C THR A 367 -5.44 -3.75 1.27
N SER A 368 -5.18 -4.66 0.33
CA SER A 368 -4.69 -6.01 0.64
C SER A 368 -3.33 -6.01 1.36
N THR A 369 -2.46 -5.05 1.00
CA THR A 369 -1.14 -4.91 1.63
C THR A 369 -1.24 -4.21 2.99
N GLN A 370 -2.15 -3.24 3.14
CA GLN A 370 -2.49 -2.64 4.43
C GLN A 370 -2.92 -3.71 5.44
N THR A 371 -3.84 -4.59 5.03
CA THR A 371 -4.29 -5.71 5.87
C THR A 371 -3.15 -6.67 6.18
N LEU A 372 -2.31 -7.03 5.20
CA LEU A 372 -1.16 -7.88 5.43
C LEU A 372 -0.20 -7.30 6.48
N ILE A 373 0.19 -6.03 6.33
CA ILE A 373 1.09 -5.36 7.27
C ILE A 373 0.43 -5.22 8.65
N GLY A 374 -0.86 -4.87 8.69
CA GLY A 374 -1.65 -4.78 9.92
C GLY A 374 -1.64 -6.08 10.71
N ASN A 375 -1.94 -7.21 10.06
CA ASN A 375 -1.92 -8.54 10.69
C ASN A 375 -0.54 -8.90 11.25
N HIS A 376 0.53 -8.52 10.56
CA HIS A 376 1.90 -8.74 11.05
C HIS A 376 2.24 -7.88 12.27
N LEU A 377 1.83 -6.60 12.27
CA LEU A 377 2.00 -5.70 13.42
C LEU A 377 1.19 -6.19 14.64
N GLU A 378 -0.04 -6.63 14.44
CA GLU A 378 -0.86 -7.21 15.52
C GLU A 378 -0.25 -8.48 16.11
N LYS A 379 0.28 -9.35 15.25
CA LYS A 379 0.97 -10.56 15.73
C LYS A 379 2.19 -10.19 16.57
N ALA A 380 3.03 -9.27 16.09
CA ALA A 380 4.21 -8.82 16.82
C ALA A 380 3.82 -8.14 18.15
N SER A 381 2.74 -7.35 18.17
CA SER A 381 2.30 -6.64 19.37
C SER A 381 1.86 -7.61 20.48
N ARG A 382 1.14 -8.69 20.12
CA ARG A 382 0.77 -9.77 21.05
C ARG A 382 1.97 -10.47 21.65
N GLU A 383 3.02 -10.71 20.86
CA GLU A 383 4.26 -11.34 21.33
C GLU A 383 5.02 -10.46 22.35
N LEU A 384 4.90 -9.13 22.25
CA LEU A 384 5.52 -8.16 23.16
C LEU A 384 4.61 -7.70 24.31
N GLY A 385 3.35 -8.12 24.36
CA GLY A 385 2.40 -7.70 25.39
C GLY A 385 1.97 -6.23 25.30
N VAL A 386 2.08 -5.61 24.13
CA VAL A 386 1.70 -4.21 23.88
C VAL A 386 0.64 -4.12 22.78
N SER A 387 -0.10 -3.03 22.73
CA SER A 387 -1.00 -2.72 21.63
C SER A 387 -0.23 -2.37 20.34
N PRO A 388 -0.83 -2.52 19.14
CA PRO A 388 -0.20 -2.08 17.89
C PRO A 388 0.20 -0.60 17.91
N ALA A 389 -0.58 0.26 18.57
CA ALA A 389 -0.27 1.68 18.71
C ALA A 389 0.96 1.92 19.62
N GLU A 390 1.06 1.22 20.74
CA GLU A 390 2.24 1.28 21.61
C GLU A 390 3.49 0.76 20.91
N MET A 391 3.37 -0.34 20.18
CA MET A 391 4.45 -0.88 19.36
C MET A 391 4.96 0.14 18.32
N GLU A 392 4.06 0.88 17.69
CA GLU A 392 4.43 1.96 16.79
C GLU A 392 5.10 3.15 17.49
N ASP A 393 4.75 3.46 18.74
CA ASP A 393 5.44 4.48 19.55
C ASP A 393 6.89 4.07 19.85
N MET A 394 7.08 2.82 20.27
CA MET A 394 8.39 2.25 20.57
C MET A 394 9.31 2.20 19.35
N ALA A 395 8.72 2.07 18.16
CA ALA A 395 9.43 1.93 16.90
C ALA A 395 9.88 3.28 16.29
N VAL A 396 9.49 4.41 16.89
CA VAL A 396 9.90 5.74 16.42
C VAL A 396 11.39 5.94 16.70
N SER A 397 12.16 6.24 15.64
CA SER A 397 13.57 6.57 15.79
C SER A 397 13.74 8.05 16.15
N ALA A 398 14.55 8.34 17.16
CA ALA A 398 14.96 9.71 17.49
C ALA A 398 15.91 10.32 16.45
N GLY A 399 16.51 9.53 15.54
CA GLY A 399 17.44 10.03 14.54
C GLY A 399 18.68 10.71 15.12
N GLY A 400 19.10 10.28 16.32
CA GLY A 400 20.22 10.88 17.07
C GLY A 400 19.91 12.24 17.71
N LEU A 401 18.66 12.72 17.62
CA LEU A 401 18.25 13.98 18.24
C LEU A 401 18.14 13.84 19.77
N VAL A 402 18.56 14.88 20.47
CA VAL A 402 18.30 15.16 21.88
C VAL A 402 17.66 16.55 21.94
N ASP A 403 16.47 16.66 22.50
CA ASP A 403 15.67 17.91 22.52
C ASP A 403 15.57 18.60 21.15
N GLY A 404 15.30 17.81 20.10
CA GLY A 404 15.15 18.30 18.73
C GLY A 404 16.46 18.75 18.06
N ARG A 405 17.63 18.37 18.61
CA ARG A 405 18.96 18.77 18.10
C ARG A 405 19.93 17.60 18.04
N ALA A 406 20.76 17.53 17.01
CA ALA A 406 21.90 16.61 16.90
C ALA A 406 23.12 17.35 16.33
N ALA A 407 24.26 17.24 17.01
CA ALA A 407 25.50 17.91 16.63
C ALA A 407 26.49 16.94 15.98
N TYR A 408 27.15 17.40 14.92
CA TYR A 408 28.14 16.67 14.14
C TYR A 408 29.39 17.53 13.97
N SER A 409 30.57 16.94 14.08
CA SER A 409 31.85 17.65 13.96
C SER A 409 32.71 17.04 12.86
N PHE A 410 33.29 17.91 12.02
CA PHE A 410 34.09 17.58 10.84
C PHE A 410 35.39 18.43 10.85
N GLY A 411 36.30 18.13 11.77
CA GLY A 411 37.45 19.00 12.05
C GLY A 411 36.98 20.35 12.62
N ASP A 412 37.40 21.46 11.99
CA ASP A 412 37.03 22.84 12.39
C ASP A 412 35.56 23.22 12.08
N TYR A 413 34.85 22.35 11.34
CA TYR A 413 33.48 22.59 10.92
C TYR A 413 32.50 21.83 11.82
N HIS A 414 31.42 22.50 12.22
CA HIS A 414 30.35 21.91 13.00
C HIS A 414 29.03 22.03 12.24
N ALA A 415 28.24 20.95 12.23
CA ALA A 415 26.87 20.94 11.75
C ALA A 415 25.91 20.61 12.88
N VAL A 416 24.80 21.33 12.96
CA VAL A 416 23.71 21.05 13.89
C VAL A 416 22.46 20.76 13.07
N LEU A 417 21.96 19.53 13.17
CA LEU A 417 20.62 19.17 12.72
C LEU A 417 19.63 19.62 13.79
N LEU A 418 18.64 20.44 13.42
CA LEU A 418 17.62 20.93 14.35
C LEU A 418 16.23 20.89 13.72
N LEU A 419 15.21 20.78 14.57
CA LEU A 419 13.80 20.86 14.19
C LEU A 419 13.29 22.30 14.33
N THR A 420 12.83 22.90 13.24
CA THR A 420 12.26 24.26 13.21
C THR A 420 11.06 24.31 12.27
N ASP A 421 9.95 24.92 12.69
CA ASP A 421 8.77 25.16 11.83
C ASP A 421 8.33 23.91 11.02
N GLY A 422 8.29 22.75 11.68
CA GLY A 422 7.89 21.49 11.05
C GLY A 422 8.92 20.90 10.08
N LYS A 423 10.16 21.42 10.07
CA LYS A 423 11.26 20.99 9.20
C LYS A 423 12.49 20.52 9.97
N ALA A 424 13.23 19.61 9.35
CA ALA A 424 14.56 19.20 9.77
C ALA A 424 15.61 19.99 8.97
N GLU A 425 16.30 20.92 9.63
CA GLU A 425 17.28 21.81 8.99
C GLU A 425 18.69 21.55 9.53
N VAL A 426 19.70 21.69 8.67
CA VAL A 426 21.12 21.56 9.06
C VAL A 426 21.76 22.94 9.00
N GLN A 427 22.17 23.44 10.16
CA GLN A 427 22.93 24.68 10.31
C GLN A 427 24.42 24.36 10.38
N TRP A 428 25.22 25.09 9.62
CA TRP A 428 26.67 24.92 9.55
C TRP A 428 27.38 26.07 10.26
N SER A 429 28.52 25.77 10.89
CA SER A 429 29.41 26.77 11.46
C SER A 429 30.88 26.35 11.36
N LYS A 430 31.78 27.33 11.45
CA LYS A 430 33.23 27.14 11.62
C LYS A 430 33.70 28.06 12.73
N GLU A 431 34.37 27.51 13.76
CA GLU A 431 34.85 28.31 14.92
C GLU A 431 33.77 29.24 15.51
N GLY A 432 32.51 28.77 15.56
CA GLY A 432 31.36 29.54 16.05
C GLY A 432 30.72 30.53 15.05
N LYS A 433 31.30 30.73 13.85
CA LYS A 433 30.70 31.58 12.81
C LYS A 433 29.76 30.78 11.89
N PRO A 434 28.51 31.24 11.67
CA PRO A 434 27.53 30.52 10.85
C PRO A 434 27.90 30.53 9.35
N LEU A 435 27.58 29.44 8.66
CA LEU A 435 27.80 29.23 7.23
C LEU A 435 26.47 28.94 6.52
N LYS A 436 26.33 29.41 5.27
CA LYS A 436 25.12 29.21 4.46
C LYS A 436 24.90 27.77 3.99
N SER A 437 25.96 26.98 3.88
CA SER A 437 25.91 25.61 3.37
C SER A 437 27.13 24.80 3.80
N ALA A 438 27.08 23.49 3.55
CA ALA A 438 28.20 22.59 3.77
C ALA A 438 29.44 23.05 2.95
N PRO A 439 30.60 23.26 3.58
CA PRO A 439 31.84 23.63 2.89
C PRO A 439 32.24 22.61 1.81
N THR A 440 32.71 23.08 0.66
CA THR A 440 33.16 22.22 -0.43
C THR A 440 34.36 21.33 -0.03
N ALA A 441 35.21 21.81 0.88
CA ALA A 441 36.37 21.08 1.40
C ALA A 441 36.00 19.75 2.08
N LEU A 442 34.83 19.67 2.72
CA LEU A 442 34.34 18.46 3.37
C LEU A 442 33.95 17.36 2.37
N LYS A 443 33.64 17.70 1.11
CA LYS A 443 33.32 16.69 0.09
C LYS A 443 34.51 15.81 -0.29
N GLN A 444 35.74 16.30 -0.12
CA GLN A 444 36.95 15.53 -0.42
C GLN A 444 37.40 14.69 0.78
N THR A 445 37.17 15.18 1.99
CA THR A 445 37.72 14.60 3.23
C THR A 445 36.72 13.77 4.03
N HIS A 446 35.42 14.07 3.96
CA HIS A 446 34.36 13.48 4.81
C HIS A 446 33.10 13.12 3.98
N ALA A 447 33.27 12.70 2.72
CA ALA A 447 32.17 12.47 1.78
C ALA A 447 31.09 11.49 2.30
N ALA A 448 31.52 10.39 2.93
CA ALA A 448 30.64 9.36 3.46
C ALA A 448 29.78 9.88 4.62
N GLU A 449 30.37 10.66 5.53
CA GLU A 449 29.69 11.22 6.69
C GLU A 449 28.72 12.33 6.29
N LEU A 450 29.07 13.14 5.29
CA LEU A 450 28.14 14.11 4.70
C LEU A 450 26.91 13.44 4.08
N LYS A 451 27.12 12.30 3.42
CA LYS A 451 26.01 11.49 2.89
C LYS A 451 25.14 10.96 4.03
N ALA A 452 25.74 10.39 5.07
CA ALA A 452 25.02 9.90 6.25
C ALA A 452 24.22 11.00 6.96
N LEU A 453 24.77 12.21 7.10
CA LEU A 453 24.05 13.37 7.66
C LEU A 453 22.84 13.75 6.82
N LYS A 454 22.99 13.78 5.49
CA LYS A 454 21.89 14.09 4.56
C LYS A 454 20.79 13.03 4.61
N ASP A 455 21.17 11.76 4.65
CA ASP A 455 20.23 10.65 4.77
C ASP A 455 19.48 10.70 6.12
N THR A 456 20.19 11.02 7.20
CA THR A 456 19.60 11.24 8.54
C THR A 456 18.62 12.42 8.53
N GLN A 457 18.98 13.55 7.94
CA GLN A 457 18.09 14.71 7.78
C GLN A 457 16.80 14.31 7.05
N GLY A 458 16.92 13.59 5.94
CA GLY A 458 15.77 13.10 5.17
C GLY A 458 14.88 12.16 5.97
N GLN A 459 15.47 11.23 6.72
CA GLN A 459 14.74 10.29 7.57
C GLN A 459 14.03 10.99 8.73
N VAL A 460 14.69 11.94 9.39
CA VAL A 460 14.11 12.75 10.46
C VAL A 460 12.92 13.55 9.94
N GLN A 461 13.05 14.23 8.79
CA GLN A 461 11.95 14.96 8.17
C GLN A 461 10.75 14.05 7.89
N GLN A 462 11.01 12.88 7.29
CA GLN A 462 9.95 11.93 6.96
C GLN A 462 9.24 11.40 8.21
N THR A 463 10.00 11.13 9.27
CA THR A 463 9.49 10.64 10.55
C THR A 463 8.67 11.73 11.26
N LEU A 464 9.14 12.98 11.25
CA LEU A 464 8.42 14.13 11.81
C LEU A 464 7.05 14.31 11.15
N THR A 465 7.00 14.30 9.81
CA THR A 465 5.72 14.42 9.07
C THR A 465 4.77 13.27 9.40
N ALA A 466 5.27 12.03 9.41
CA ALA A 466 4.48 10.85 9.73
C ALA A 466 3.92 10.88 11.17
N GLN A 467 4.72 11.31 12.14
CA GLN A 467 4.28 11.37 13.54
C GLN A 467 3.29 12.51 13.79
N ARG A 468 3.43 13.65 13.09
CA ARG A 468 2.44 14.73 13.09
C ARG A 468 1.07 14.24 12.58
N GLU A 469 1.06 13.50 11.47
CA GLU A 469 -0.17 12.88 10.92
C GLU A 469 -0.76 11.82 11.87
N ARG A 470 0.09 11.07 12.57
CA ARG A 470 -0.34 10.08 13.56
C ARG A 470 -0.95 10.73 14.80
N LEU A 471 -0.37 11.82 15.29
CA LEU A 471 -0.95 12.64 16.37
C LEU A 471 -2.31 13.22 15.95
N ASP A 472 -2.44 13.76 14.73
CA ASP A 472 -3.73 14.28 14.23
C ASP A 472 -4.81 13.18 14.16
N ARG A 473 -4.44 11.95 13.76
CA ARG A 473 -5.38 10.80 13.78
C ARG A 473 -5.75 10.33 15.18
N SER A 474 -4.91 10.58 16.19
CA SER A 474 -5.20 10.14 17.56
C SER A 474 -6.43 10.81 18.20
N PHE A 475 -6.89 11.94 17.64
CA PHE A 475 -8.14 12.59 18.06
C PHE A 475 -9.34 11.68 17.92
N VAL A 476 -9.52 11.06 16.74
CA VAL A 476 -10.68 10.19 16.49
C VAL A 476 -10.63 8.92 17.32
N GLU A 477 -9.44 8.45 17.69
CA GLU A 477 -9.23 7.26 18.53
C GLU A 477 -9.47 7.55 20.02
N GLY A 478 -9.45 8.83 20.44
CA GLY A 478 -9.59 9.22 21.85
C GLY A 478 -8.52 8.61 22.77
N ARG A 479 -7.33 8.31 22.24
CA ARG A 479 -6.29 7.55 22.92
C ARG A 479 -5.89 8.19 24.25
N ARG A 480 -5.90 7.40 25.33
CA ARG A 480 -5.40 7.77 26.66
C ARG A 480 -4.15 6.96 26.97
N LEU A 481 -3.07 7.63 27.35
CA LEU A 481 -1.77 7.04 27.61
C LEU A 481 -1.45 7.10 29.10
N PRO A 482 -0.90 6.04 29.71
CA PRO A 482 -0.28 6.18 31.03
C PRO A 482 0.80 7.27 31.01
N LEU A 483 0.89 8.09 32.06
CA LEU A 483 1.85 9.20 32.12
C LEU A 483 3.29 8.75 31.87
N ALA A 484 3.72 7.62 32.44
CA ALA A 484 5.06 7.07 32.22
C ALA A 484 5.33 6.74 30.74
N TRP A 485 4.33 6.23 30.02
CA TRP A 485 4.44 5.95 28.59
C TRP A 485 4.57 7.23 27.77
N PHE A 486 3.74 8.23 28.09
CA PHE A 486 3.81 9.55 27.48
C PHE A 486 5.17 10.21 27.72
N GLN A 487 5.70 10.16 28.94
CA GLN A 487 7.02 10.70 29.27
C GLN A 487 8.11 10.05 28.40
N GLN A 488 8.20 8.72 28.43
CA GLN A 488 9.26 7.98 27.74
C GLN A 488 9.20 8.13 26.21
N TYR A 489 8.03 7.93 25.60
CA TYR A 489 7.93 7.80 24.14
C TYR A 489 7.49 9.07 23.43
N TYR A 490 6.97 10.07 24.14
CA TYR A 490 6.49 11.32 23.53
C TYR A 490 7.20 12.56 24.05
N PHE A 491 7.26 12.76 25.37
CA PHE A 491 7.72 14.03 25.95
C PHE A 491 9.25 14.14 26.02
N ASP A 492 9.92 13.06 26.43
CA ASP A 492 11.38 12.99 26.56
C ASP A 492 12.07 12.46 25.29
N HIS A 493 11.29 11.98 24.33
CA HIS A 493 11.80 11.47 23.08
C HIS A 493 12.39 12.60 22.20
N GLY A 494 13.63 12.45 21.74
CA GLY A 494 14.38 13.54 21.07
C GLY A 494 13.75 14.15 19.81
N LEU A 495 12.91 13.40 19.07
CA LEU A 495 12.10 13.92 17.96
C LEU A 495 10.68 14.31 18.40
N LEU A 496 9.90 13.38 18.95
CA LEU A 496 8.50 13.60 19.37
C LEU A 496 8.34 14.70 20.42
N GLY A 497 9.33 14.89 21.32
CA GLY A 497 9.34 15.96 22.32
C GLY A 497 9.18 17.36 21.71
N HIS A 498 9.73 17.57 20.50
CA HIS A 498 9.56 18.82 19.77
C HIS A 498 8.10 19.04 19.34
N LEU A 499 7.37 17.99 18.94
CA LEU A 499 5.96 18.08 18.60
C LEU A 499 5.09 18.21 19.85
N THR A 500 5.36 17.42 20.88
CA THR A 500 4.47 17.23 22.03
C THR A 500 4.48 18.42 22.99
N ARG A 501 5.64 19.07 23.19
CA ARG A 501 5.76 20.25 24.08
C ARG A 501 5.01 21.48 23.58
N GLN A 502 4.67 21.53 22.28
CA GLN A 502 3.91 22.63 21.65
C GLN A 502 2.39 22.39 21.65
N LEU A 503 1.94 21.27 22.20
CA LEU A 503 0.53 20.86 22.22
C LEU A 503 -0.08 20.99 23.61
N ILE A 504 -1.38 21.22 23.63
CA ILE A 504 -2.20 21.22 24.83
C ILE A 504 -2.55 19.76 25.15
N TRP A 505 -2.40 19.36 26.41
CA TRP A 505 -2.68 18.01 26.88
C TRP A 505 -3.71 18.04 28.01
N ARG A 506 -4.55 17.01 28.06
CA ARG A 506 -5.46 16.77 29.18
C ARG A 506 -4.90 15.63 30.02
N PHE A 507 -4.63 15.91 31.30
CA PHE A 507 -4.33 14.90 32.29
C PHE A 507 -5.61 14.48 33.01
N HIS A 508 -5.92 13.19 32.97
CA HIS A 508 -7.03 12.56 33.67
C HIS A 508 -6.52 11.90 34.94
N TYR A 509 -7.23 12.10 36.05
CA TYR A 509 -6.89 11.52 37.35
C TYR A 509 -7.89 10.42 37.76
N PRO A 510 -7.50 9.52 38.69
CA PRO A 510 -8.37 8.42 39.14
C PRO A 510 -9.69 8.86 39.80
N ASP A 511 -9.75 10.08 40.33
CA ASP A 511 -10.96 10.67 40.93
C ASP A 511 -11.96 11.23 39.90
N GLY A 512 -11.64 11.12 38.60
CA GLY A 512 -12.44 11.63 37.49
C GLY A 512 -12.20 13.11 37.18
N SER A 513 -11.36 13.81 37.96
CA SER A 513 -10.95 15.16 37.64
C SER A 513 -9.96 15.17 36.46
N HIS A 514 -9.80 16.34 35.85
CA HIS A 514 -8.80 16.55 34.81
C HIS A 514 -8.19 17.95 34.87
N THR A 515 -7.02 18.09 34.26
CA THR A 515 -6.37 19.38 34.07
C THR A 515 -5.86 19.49 32.65
N ASP A 516 -6.15 20.62 32.01
CA ASP A 516 -5.70 20.95 30.67
C ASP A 516 -4.47 21.86 30.75
N VAL A 517 -3.39 21.45 30.09
CA VAL A 517 -2.08 22.08 30.26
C VAL A 517 -1.30 22.23 28.95
N LEU A 518 -0.41 23.22 28.92
CA LEU A 518 0.60 23.42 27.88
C LEU A 518 1.97 23.55 28.56
N TRP A 519 3.02 22.98 27.96
CA TRP A 519 4.37 23.14 28.48
C TRP A 519 4.96 24.49 28.09
N LEU A 520 5.22 25.35 29.08
CA LEU A 520 5.77 26.70 28.90
C LEU A 520 6.88 26.97 29.90
N ASP A 521 8.00 27.52 29.43
CA ASP A 521 9.10 28.01 30.28
C ASP A 521 9.60 27.01 31.35
N GLY A 522 9.54 25.70 31.06
CA GLY A 522 9.99 24.65 31.96
C GLY A 522 8.94 24.18 32.99
N ALA A 523 7.66 24.56 32.83
CA ALA A 523 6.57 24.13 33.68
C ALA A 523 5.31 23.78 32.85
N TRP A 524 4.41 23.00 33.46
CA TRP A 524 3.05 22.83 32.95
C TRP A 524 2.24 24.07 33.34
N CYS A 525 1.55 24.68 32.38
CA CYS A 525 0.72 25.85 32.61
C CYS A 525 -0.71 25.64 32.12
N ASP A 526 -1.68 26.28 32.77
CA ASP A 526 -3.08 26.31 32.35
C ASP A 526 -3.35 27.31 31.21
N ALA A 527 -4.63 27.47 30.82
CA ALA A 527 -5.05 28.37 29.75
C ALA A 527 -4.81 29.85 30.04
N GLN A 528 -4.54 30.23 31.29
CA GLN A 528 -4.18 31.58 31.72
C GLN A 528 -2.65 31.76 31.78
N GLY A 529 -1.88 30.73 31.43
CA GLY A 529 -0.42 30.75 31.50
C GLY A 529 0.12 30.61 32.92
N GLN A 530 -0.71 30.22 33.90
CA GLN A 530 -0.29 30.03 35.28
C GLN A 530 0.26 28.61 35.47
N ALA A 531 1.39 28.51 36.16
CA ALA A 531 2.01 27.22 36.44
C ALA A 531 1.11 26.35 37.34
N VAL A 532 0.94 25.10 36.94
CA VAL A 532 0.21 24.08 37.71
C VAL A 532 1.16 23.00 38.21
N PRO A 533 0.81 22.27 39.29
CA PRO A 533 1.62 21.15 39.77
C PRO A 533 1.85 20.09 38.69
N ALA A 534 2.97 19.37 38.78
CA ALA A 534 3.20 18.21 37.93
C ALA A 534 2.10 17.15 38.16
N PRO A 535 1.68 16.42 37.10
CA PRO A 535 0.65 15.41 37.21
C PRO A 535 1.09 14.24 38.10
N ALA A 536 0.14 13.64 38.81
CA ALA A 536 0.34 12.41 39.58
C ALA A 536 0.80 11.25 38.68
N ALA A 537 1.55 10.30 39.24
CA ALA A 537 2.13 9.18 38.49
C ALA A 537 1.06 8.28 37.82
N GLU A 538 -0.12 8.20 38.42
CA GLU A 538 -1.27 7.41 37.96
C GLU A 538 -2.10 8.13 36.89
N ALA A 539 -1.75 9.37 36.55
CA ALA A 539 -2.48 10.16 35.56
C ALA A 539 -2.41 9.53 34.17
N HIS A 540 -3.46 9.74 33.39
CA HIS A 540 -3.50 9.40 31.98
C HIS A 540 -3.53 10.65 31.11
N VAL A 541 -2.75 10.64 30.04
CA VAL A 541 -2.57 11.76 29.13
C VAL A 541 -3.42 11.55 27.88
N GLN A 542 -4.19 12.56 27.50
CA GLN A 542 -4.97 12.60 26.27
C GLN A 542 -4.65 13.90 25.52
N LEU A 543 -4.59 13.84 24.19
CA LEU A 543 -4.48 15.06 23.39
C LEU A 543 -5.75 15.91 23.58
N TRP A 544 -5.58 17.17 23.99
CA TRP A 544 -6.71 18.06 24.27
C TRP A 544 -7.45 18.45 22.99
N HIS A 545 -8.78 18.51 23.03
CA HIS A 545 -9.63 18.88 21.89
C HIS A 545 -10.69 19.91 22.31
N PRO A 546 -11.02 20.92 21.49
CA PRO A 546 -11.99 21.96 21.85
C PRO A 546 -13.38 21.46 22.26
N VAL A 547 -13.84 20.32 21.72
CA VAL A 547 -15.12 19.68 22.09
C VAL A 547 -15.19 19.25 23.56
N LEU A 548 -14.04 19.11 24.22
CA LEU A 548 -13.93 18.64 25.60
C LEU A 548 -13.91 19.78 26.62
N ALA A 549 -13.91 21.04 26.15
CA ALA A 549 -13.71 22.23 26.97
C ALA A 549 -14.81 23.27 26.69
N PRO A 550 -15.16 24.10 27.68
CA PRO A 550 -16.08 25.22 27.47
C PRO A 550 -15.46 26.28 26.54
N ALA A 551 -16.32 27.02 25.84
CA ALA A 551 -15.88 28.04 24.87
C ALA A 551 -14.92 29.09 25.48
N ALA A 552 -15.11 29.46 26.74
CA ALA A 552 -14.25 30.42 27.44
C ALA A 552 -12.80 29.92 27.55
N GLU A 553 -12.61 28.63 27.83
CA GLU A 553 -11.28 28.02 27.93
C GLU A 553 -10.62 27.92 26.55
N VAL A 554 -11.37 27.53 25.52
CA VAL A 554 -10.88 27.51 24.13
C VAL A 554 -10.39 28.90 23.71
N LEU A 555 -11.13 29.96 24.06
CA LEU A 555 -10.73 31.33 23.77
C LEU A 555 -9.48 31.76 24.53
N ALA A 556 -9.35 31.36 25.81
CA ALA A 556 -8.16 31.61 26.62
C ALA A 556 -6.92 30.93 26.03
N TRP A 557 -7.02 29.65 25.62
CA TRP A 557 -5.93 28.96 24.92
C TRP A 557 -5.52 29.68 23.63
N ARG A 558 -6.49 30.08 22.80
CA ARG A 558 -6.21 30.82 21.57
C ARG A 558 -5.49 32.14 21.86
N GLN A 559 -5.94 32.88 22.88
CA GLN A 559 -5.30 34.13 23.31
C GLN A 559 -3.86 33.90 23.76
N LEU A 560 -3.63 32.91 24.63
CA LEU A 560 -2.30 32.57 25.12
C LEU A 560 -1.34 32.20 23.96
N LEU A 561 -1.79 31.38 23.01
CA LEU A 561 -0.99 31.01 21.83
C LEU A 561 -0.65 32.23 20.97
N ASP A 562 -1.62 33.14 20.76
CA ASP A 562 -1.43 34.37 19.99
C ASP A 562 -0.44 35.33 20.69
N GLU A 563 -0.57 35.51 22.01
CA GLU A 563 0.30 36.39 22.82
C GLU A 563 1.73 35.87 22.89
N ARG A 564 1.90 34.56 23.07
CA ARG A 564 3.21 33.91 23.16
C ARG A 564 3.82 33.58 21.80
N GLN A 565 3.10 33.84 20.71
CA GLN A 565 3.50 33.51 19.34
C GLN A 565 3.88 32.02 19.20
N LEU A 566 3.08 31.15 19.83
CA LEU A 566 3.30 29.71 19.83
C LEU A 566 2.54 29.07 18.66
N ARG A 567 3.29 28.47 17.73
CA ARG A 567 2.70 27.75 16.60
C ARG A 567 2.48 26.29 16.97
N GLN A 568 1.23 25.83 16.92
CA GLN A 568 0.93 24.43 17.14
C GLN A 568 1.28 23.60 15.89
N PRO A 569 1.90 22.40 16.06
CA PRO A 569 2.27 21.55 14.93
C PRO A 569 1.05 20.96 14.20
N LEU A 570 -0.13 21.02 14.80
CA LEU A 570 -1.41 20.65 14.17
C LEU A 570 -2.51 21.60 14.67
N LYS A 571 -3.62 21.71 13.92
CA LYS A 571 -4.77 22.50 14.36
C LYS A 571 -5.39 21.87 15.61
N GLN A 572 -5.21 22.53 16.77
CA GLN A 572 -5.78 22.10 18.05
C GLN A 572 -6.68 23.18 18.67
N ALA A 573 -6.15 24.30 19.17
CA ALA A 573 -7.00 25.38 19.74
C ALA A 573 -7.91 26.03 18.68
N TYR A 574 -7.42 26.11 17.44
CA TYR A 574 -8.15 26.58 16.26
C TYR A 574 -8.78 25.44 15.44
N ARG A 575 -8.95 24.26 16.04
CA ARG A 575 -9.58 23.13 15.39
C ARG A 575 -11.07 23.37 15.19
N GLU A 576 -11.58 22.91 14.04
CA GLU A 576 -12.98 22.96 13.66
C GLU A 576 -13.84 22.09 14.59
N LEU A 577 -14.98 22.63 15.04
CA LEU A 577 -15.85 22.00 16.02
C LEU A 577 -17.20 21.71 15.38
N TYR A 578 -17.61 20.44 15.37
CA TYR A 578 -18.93 20.03 14.88
C TYR A 578 -19.70 19.43 16.05
N LEU A 579 -20.63 20.20 16.59
CA LEU A 579 -21.62 19.73 17.55
C LEU A 579 -22.88 19.29 16.81
N LEU A 580 -23.68 18.43 17.43
CA LEU A 580 -25.00 18.08 16.91
C LEU A 580 -25.88 19.32 16.83
N THR A 581 -26.59 19.42 15.71
CA THR A 581 -27.56 20.48 15.48
C THR A 581 -28.97 19.98 15.73
N PRO A 582 -29.93 20.86 16.05
CA PRO A 582 -31.33 20.45 16.25
C PRO A 582 -31.95 19.64 15.09
N PRO A 583 -31.62 19.89 13.81
CA PRO A 583 -32.02 19.01 12.71
C PRO A 583 -31.49 17.57 12.82
N GLU A 584 -30.23 17.39 13.22
CA GLU A 584 -29.59 16.07 13.35
C GLU A 584 -30.14 15.29 14.55
N GLU A 585 -30.52 15.99 15.62
CA GLU A 585 -31.24 15.39 16.75
C GLU A 585 -32.62 14.85 16.32
N ARG A 586 -33.26 15.48 15.33
CA ARG A 586 -34.56 15.03 14.78
C ARG A 586 -34.43 13.92 13.74
N THR A 587 -33.44 13.96 12.85
CA THR A 587 -33.22 12.89 11.85
C THR A 587 -32.78 11.59 12.50
N GLY A 588 -32.17 11.66 13.69
CA GLY A 588 -31.88 10.51 14.54
C GLY A 588 -30.61 9.80 14.14
N THR A 589 -30.56 9.15 12.98
CA THR A 589 -29.49 8.19 12.62
C THR A 589 -28.53 8.66 11.52
N TYR A 590 -28.75 9.85 10.95
CA TYR A 590 -27.91 10.38 9.87
C TYR A 590 -27.86 11.91 9.84
N SER A 591 -26.76 12.45 9.33
CA SER A 591 -26.57 13.89 9.08
C SER A 591 -26.59 14.19 7.58
N ASN A 592 -27.40 15.20 7.21
CA ASN A 592 -27.45 15.76 5.85
C ASN A 592 -26.58 17.01 5.69
N ARG A 593 -25.76 17.36 6.69
CA ARG A 593 -24.99 18.62 6.70
C ARG A 593 -24.06 18.77 5.48
N MET A 594 -23.61 17.64 4.94
CA MET A 594 -22.68 17.56 3.81
C MET A 594 -23.31 16.83 2.60
N ALA A 595 -24.64 16.81 2.53
CA ALA A 595 -25.38 16.24 1.40
C ALA A 595 -25.45 17.22 0.23
N ALA A 596 -25.74 16.70 -0.97
CA ALA A 596 -25.96 17.44 -2.20
C ALA A 596 -24.76 18.26 -2.72
N HIS A 597 -23.52 17.85 -2.41
CA HIS A 597 -22.31 18.40 -3.01
C HIS A 597 -21.84 17.56 -4.18
N VAL A 598 -21.31 18.19 -5.23
CA VAL A 598 -20.65 17.50 -6.34
C VAL A 598 -19.15 17.54 -6.14
N LEU A 599 -18.51 16.36 -6.06
CA LEU A 599 -17.08 16.19 -5.82
C LEU A 599 -16.36 15.64 -7.04
N ARG A 600 -15.12 16.08 -7.26
CA ARG A 600 -14.16 15.40 -8.14
C ARG A 600 -13.73 14.08 -7.51
N GLN A 601 -14.18 12.97 -8.09
CA GLN A 601 -14.11 11.65 -7.46
C GLN A 601 -12.67 11.20 -7.15
N HIS A 602 -11.73 11.41 -8.07
CA HIS A 602 -10.32 11.05 -7.85
C HIS A 602 -9.67 11.86 -6.72
N GLN A 603 -10.03 13.14 -6.60
CA GLN A 603 -9.53 14.02 -5.55
C GLN A 603 -10.12 13.61 -4.19
N PHE A 604 -11.43 13.36 -4.15
CA PHE A 604 -12.12 12.80 -2.98
C PHE A 604 -11.48 11.49 -2.51
N ASN A 605 -11.31 10.51 -3.41
CA ASN A 605 -10.69 9.22 -3.08
C ASN A 605 -9.26 9.39 -2.52
N SER A 606 -8.49 10.33 -3.07
CA SER A 606 -7.14 10.62 -2.57
C SER A 606 -7.16 11.19 -1.15
N LEU A 607 -8.09 12.11 -0.85
CA LEU A 607 -8.26 12.69 0.49
C LEU A 607 -8.77 11.64 1.50
N ALA A 608 -9.79 10.86 1.11
CA ALA A 608 -10.34 9.78 1.91
C ALA A 608 -9.23 8.80 2.35
N LYS A 609 -8.41 8.33 1.39
CA LYS A 609 -7.26 7.45 1.68
C LYS A 609 -6.21 8.08 2.58
N LEU A 610 -5.98 9.38 2.48
CA LEU A 610 -5.05 10.09 3.36
C LEU A 610 -5.57 10.16 4.79
N ARG A 611 -6.90 10.25 4.98
CA ARG A 611 -7.58 10.25 6.27
C ARG A 611 -7.89 8.87 6.84
N GLY A 612 -7.56 7.80 6.12
CA GLY A 612 -7.79 6.42 6.56
C GLY A 612 -9.15 5.85 6.17
N TRP A 613 -9.95 6.61 5.42
CA TRP A 613 -11.21 6.14 4.86
C TRP A 613 -10.99 5.16 3.70
N ARG A 614 -11.85 4.16 3.61
CA ARG A 614 -11.92 3.19 2.52
C ARG A 614 -12.93 3.67 1.48
N TYR A 615 -12.48 3.83 0.25
CA TYR A 615 -13.33 4.18 -0.88
C TYR A 615 -12.76 3.62 -2.19
N SER A 616 -13.63 3.02 -2.99
CA SER A 616 -13.34 2.53 -4.34
C SER A 616 -13.96 3.48 -5.36
N LEU A 617 -13.30 3.64 -6.51
CA LEU A 617 -13.82 4.54 -7.53
C LEU A 617 -15.09 3.94 -8.17
N MET A 618 -16.13 4.75 -8.30
CA MET A 618 -17.34 4.40 -9.04
C MET A 618 -17.10 4.53 -10.55
N GLY A 619 -17.56 3.54 -11.31
CA GLY A 619 -17.37 3.47 -12.76
C GLY A 619 -18.67 3.30 -13.55
N ALA A 620 -18.60 3.68 -14.82
CA ALA A 620 -19.60 3.53 -15.87
C ALA A 620 -19.50 2.14 -16.54
N TYR A 621 -19.42 1.07 -15.73
CA TYR A 621 -19.43 -0.33 -16.16
C TYR A 621 -20.33 -1.16 -15.23
N ASP A 622 -20.66 -2.39 -15.62
CA ASP A 622 -21.53 -3.27 -14.82
C ASP A 622 -21.00 -3.41 -13.38
N LYS A 623 -21.87 -3.12 -12.39
CA LYS A 623 -21.53 -3.09 -10.95
C LYS A 623 -20.52 -2.02 -10.52
N GLY A 624 -20.21 -1.06 -11.39
CA GLY A 624 -19.35 0.09 -11.08
C GLY A 624 -19.94 1.05 -10.02
N TYR A 625 -21.20 0.85 -9.60
CA TYR A 625 -21.90 1.63 -8.57
C TYR A 625 -21.94 0.93 -7.20
N GLU A 626 -21.36 -0.27 -7.03
CA GLU A 626 -21.40 -1.03 -5.76
C GLU A 626 -20.62 -0.35 -4.60
N THR A 627 -19.92 0.75 -4.86
CA THR A 627 -19.26 1.56 -3.82
C THR A 627 -20.04 2.86 -3.58
N ASP A 628 -21.17 2.73 -2.90
CA ASP A 628 -22.10 3.81 -2.57
C ASP A 628 -21.71 4.62 -1.31
N SER A 629 -20.61 4.26 -0.65
CA SER A 629 -20.10 5.00 0.50
C SER A 629 -18.58 4.89 0.65
N ALA A 630 -17.99 5.94 1.22
CA ALA A 630 -16.67 5.86 1.84
C ALA A 630 -16.84 5.51 3.32
N THR A 631 -16.04 4.58 3.84
CA THR A 631 -16.17 4.13 5.24
C THR A 631 -14.92 4.35 6.06
N LEU A 632 -15.08 4.59 7.37
CA LEU A 632 -14.00 4.72 8.34
C LEU A 632 -14.30 3.83 9.55
N GLU A 633 -13.43 2.86 9.78
CA GLU A 633 -13.48 1.96 10.93
C GLU A 633 -13.05 2.69 12.21
N LEU A 634 -13.84 2.58 13.27
CA LEU A 634 -13.62 3.21 14.57
C LEU A 634 -13.63 2.15 15.69
N PRO A 635 -12.64 1.25 15.71
CA PRO A 635 -12.65 0.05 16.56
C PRO A 635 -12.64 0.36 18.06
N ALA A 636 -12.05 1.49 18.49
CA ALA A 636 -12.06 1.92 19.89
C ALA A 636 -13.47 2.19 20.45
N TYR A 637 -14.45 2.39 19.55
CA TYR A 637 -15.84 2.67 19.88
C TYR A 637 -16.80 1.58 19.39
N GLY A 638 -16.31 0.57 18.68
CA GLY A 638 -17.16 -0.42 18.01
C GLY A 638 -18.07 0.19 16.95
N LEU A 639 -17.60 1.24 16.26
CA LEU A 639 -18.37 1.96 15.25
C LEU A 639 -17.69 1.91 13.87
N GLU A 640 -18.47 2.13 12.82
CA GLU A 640 -18.00 2.51 11.49
C GLU A 640 -18.73 3.81 11.09
N ALA A 641 -17.99 4.81 10.60
CA ALA A 641 -18.57 5.98 9.98
C ALA A 641 -18.70 5.77 8.46
N GLN A 642 -19.83 6.17 7.88
CA GLN A 642 -20.12 6.03 6.46
C GLN A 642 -20.47 7.39 5.87
N PHE A 643 -19.80 7.77 4.78
CA PHE A 643 -20.14 8.94 3.98
C PHE A 643 -20.65 8.51 2.62
N TRP A 644 -21.95 8.65 2.42
CA TRP A 644 -22.65 8.15 1.24
C TRP A 644 -22.44 9.04 0.02
N VAL A 645 -22.25 8.40 -1.12
CA VAL A 645 -22.05 9.05 -2.42
C VAL A 645 -22.83 8.32 -3.51
N SER A 646 -23.13 9.02 -4.60
CA SER A 646 -23.81 8.46 -5.77
C SER A 646 -23.14 8.92 -7.05
N GLU A 647 -23.30 8.16 -8.14
CA GLU A 647 -22.77 8.55 -9.43
C GLU A 647 -23.40 9.84 -9.95
N VAL A 648 -22.59 10.68 -10.59
CA VAL A 648 -23.08 11.78 -11.42
C VAL A 648 -23.09 11.29 -12.85
N ASN A 649 -24.20 10.66 -13.23
CA ASN A 649 -24.39 10.11 -14.57
C ASN A 649 -24.68 11.24 -15.58
N ALA A 650 -23.62 11.79 -16.15
CA ALA A 650 -23.69 12.81 -17.20
C ALA A 650 -22.86 12.40 -18.41
N ASP A 651 -23.29 12.82 -19.60
CA ASP A 651 -22.61 12.49 -20.86
C ASP A 651 -21.14 12.89 -20.82
N HIS A 652 -20.27 11.94 -21.22
CA HIS A 652 -18.81 12.11 -21.25
C HIS A 652 -18.19 12.48 -19.88
N ALA A 653 -18.88 12.23 -18.76
CA ALA A 653 -18.36 12.49 -17.43
C ALA A 653 -17.52 11.33 -16.87
N TRP A 654 -16.87 10.54 -17.73
CA TRP A 654 -15.96 9.45 -17.34
C TRP A 654 -14.65 9.49 -18.13
N ASN A 655 -13.59 8.95 -17.54
CA ASN A 655 -12.29 8.84 -18.18
C ASN A 655 -12.20 7.64 -19.15
N ASP A 656 -11.07 7.50 -19.86
CA ASP A 656 -10.81 6.42 -20.83
C ASP A 656 -10.92 4.99 -20.24
N THR A 657 -10.91 4.85 -18.92
CA THR A 657 -11.07 3.58 -18.21
C THR A 657 -12.49 3.34 -17.69
N GLY A 658 -13.46 4.19 -18.07
CA GLY A 658 -14.85 4.09 -17.65
C GLY A 658 -15.07 4.47 -16.18
N ILE A 659 -14.23 5.32 -15.57
CA ILE A 659 -14.42 5.81 -14.20
C ILE A 659 -15.04 7.20 -14.22
N TRP A 660 -16.09 7.41 -13.42
CA TRP A 660 -16.76 8.72 -13.32
C TRP A 660 -15.81 9.79 -12.79
N HIS A 661 -15.83 10.97 -13.41
CA HIS A 661 -15.08 12.14 -12.95
C HIS A 661 -15.65 12.72 -11.67
N TYR A 662 -16.97 12.60 -11.49
CA TYR A 662 -17.71 13.25 -10.40
C TYR A 662 -18.61 12.27 -9.65
N VAL A 663 -18.85 12.57 -8.38
CA VAL A 663 -19.86 11.93 -7.52
C VAL A 663 -20.64 12.99 -6.76
N SER A 664 -21.90 12.72 -6.45
CA SER A 664 -22.71 13.54 -5.55
C SER A 664 -22.67 12.98 -4.14
N THR A 665 -22.62 13.84 -3.14
CA THR A 665 -22.64 13.44 -1.73
C THR A 665 -24.07 13.34 -1.21
N ASP A 666 -24.26 12.48 -0.23
CA ASP A 666 -25.51 12.33 0.50
C ASP A 666 -25.22 12.37 2.01
N GLN A 667 -25.73 11.41 2.78
CA GLN A 667 -25.73 11.44 4.24
C GLN A 667 -24.43 10.89 4.86
N VAL A 668 -24.16 11.35 6.08
CA VAL A 668 -23.19 10.75 7.00
C VAL A 668 -23.92 9.90 8.02
N ARG A 669 -23.49 8.65 8.22
CA ARG A 669 -24.06 7.68 9.16
C ARG A 669 -22.98 7.10 10.06
N PHE A 670 -23.39 6.64 11.23
CA PHE A 670 -22.58 5.79 12.09
C PHE A 670 -23.31 4.46 12.24
N VAL A 671 -22.59 3.37 12.12
CA VAL A 671 -23.13 2.02 12.25
C VAL A 671 -22.32 1.21 13.24
N ASP A 672 -22.96 0.25 13.90
CA ASP A 672 -22.35 -0.80 14.71
C ASP A 672 -22.80 -2.18 14.22
N ASP A 673 -22.51 -3.24 14.98
CA ASP A 673 -22.93 -4.62 14.66
C ASP A 673 -24.46 -4.80 14.59
N HIS A 674 -25.25 -3.83 15.10
CA HIS A 674 -26.70 -3.83 15.13
C HIS A 674 -27.34 -2.89 14.08
N GLY A 675 -26.54 -2.15 13.33
CA GLY A 675 -26.99 -1.25 12.26
C GLY A 675 -26.76 0.21 12.58
N ALA A 676 -27.65 1.10 12.13
CA ALA A 676 -27.46 2.54 12.27
C ALA A 676 -27.60 3.02 13.72
N VAL A 677 -26.58 3.72 14.22
CA VAL A 677 -26.52 4.26 15.58
C VAL A 677 -27.13 5.67 15.61
N PRO A 678 -28.01 5.98 16.58
CA PRO A 678 -28.50 7.34 16.78
C PRO A 678 -27.35 8.32 17.03
N LEU A 679 -27.32 9.44 16.30
CA LEU A 679 -26.29 10.47 16.40
C LEU A 679 -26.06 10.98 17.84
N PRO A 680 -27.08 11.15 18.70
CA PRO A 680 -26.87 11.53 20.10
C PRO A 680 -26.09 10.51 20.95
N GLN A 681 -25.99 9.25 20.50
CA GLN A 681 -25.22 8.20 21.17
C GLN A 681 -23.77 8.14 20.67
N VAL A 682 -23.44 8.84 19.58
CA VAL A 682 -22.07 8.92 19.05
C VAL A 682 -21.26 9.87 19.94
N PRO A 683 -20.06 9.47 20.40
CA PRO A 683 -19.21 10.34 21.20
C PRO A 683 -18.94 11.69 20.50
N PRO A 684 -19.08 12.84 21.18
CA PRO A 684 -18.93 14.16 20.55
C PRO A 684 -17.59 14.38 19.85
N LEU A 685 -16.51 13.82 20.42
CA LEU A 685 -15.18 13.86 19.80
C LEU A 685 -15.16 13.10 18.47
N VAL A 686 -15.71 11.88 18.44
CA VAL A 686 -15.79 11.05 17.23
C VAL A 686 -16.64 11.74 16.16
N PHE A 687 -17.83 12.24 16.54
CA PHE A 687 -18.70 12.97 15.63
C PHE A 687 -18.00 14.20 15.05
N SER A 688 -17.34 15.01 15.89
CA SER A 688 -16.65 16.22 15.45
C SER A 688 -15.52 15.90 14.46
N GLU A 689 -14.73 14.86 14.73
CA GLU A 689 -13.60 14.48 13.89
C GLU A 689 -14.02 13.86 12.55
N VAL A 690 -15.05 13.01 12.56
CA VAL A 690 -15.63 12.45 11.33
C VAL A 690 -16.22 13.55 10.46
N MET A 691 -17.01 14.47 11.05
CA MET A 691 -17.58 15.58 10.29
C MET A 691 -16.51 16.54 9.75
N ARG A 692 -15.40 16.69 10.47
CA ARG A 692 -14.23 17.46 10.01
C ARG A 692 -13.56 16.84 8.79
N ASP A 693 -13.44 15.51 8.75
CA ASP A 693 -12.94 14.79 7.58
C ASP A 693 -13.89 14.95 6.38
N VAL A 694 -15.20 14.81 6.61
CA VAL A 694 -16.21 14.99 5.55
C VAL A 694 -16.22 16.44 5.02
N ASP A 695 -16.12 17.44 5.90
CA ASP A 695 -15.99 18.86 5.50
C ASP A 695 -14.70 19.09 4.70
N LEU A 696 -13.58 18.43 5.06
CA LEU A 696 -12.36 18.48 4.25
C LEU A 696 -12.60 17.88 2.84
N PHE A 697 -13.31 16.77 2.74
CA PHE A 697 -13.63 16.13 1.46
C PHE A 697 -14.45 17.05 0.57
N VAL A 698 -15.53 17.60 1.12
CA VAL A 698 -16.39 18.56 0.40
C VAL A 698 -15.61 19.84 0.08
N GLY A 699 -15.00 20.45 1.09
CA GLY A 699 -14.29 21.72 1.02
C GLY A 699 -13.07 21.72 0.09
N VAL A 700 -12.50 20.56 -0.27
CA VAL A 700 -11.35 20.47 -1.18
C VAL A 700 -11.69 19.81 -2.51
N ALA A 701 -12.55 18.78 -2.52
CA ALA A 701 -12.90 18.07 -3.74
C ALA A 701 -14.13 18.64 -4.46
N SER A 702 -14.89 19.56 -3.84
CA SER A 702 -16.07 20.10 -4.51
C SER A 702 -15.71 20.88 -5.77
N VAL A 703 -16.49 20.66 -6.83
CA VAL A 703 -16.41 21.45 -8.07
C VAL A 703 -16.65 22.94 -7.82
N GLY A 704 -17.34 23.31 -6.74
CA GLY A 704 -17.56 24.70 -6.34
C GLY A 704 -16.29 25.50 -6.00
N ASN A 705 -15.16 24.83 -5.76
CA ASN A 705 -13.86 25.48 -5.54
C ASN A 705 -13.03 25.63 -6.81
N ASP A 706 -13.53 25.20 -7.96
CA ASP A 706 -12.82 25.32 -9.23
C ASP A 706 -13.08 26.71 -9.86
N PRO A 707 -12.10 27.63 -9.86
CA PRO A 707 -12.29 28.97 -10.41
C PRO A 707 -12.50 28.96 -11.93
N GLN A 708 -12.14 27.86 -12.62
CA GLN A 708 -12.29 27.72 -14.07
C GLN A 708 -13.52 26.90 -14.46
N TRP A 709 -14.36 26.46 -13.51
CA TRP A 709 -15.52 25.61 -13.80
C TRP A 709 -16.46 26.23 -14.85
N ARG A 710 -16.62 27.55 -14.77
CA ARG A 710 -17.46 28.35 -15.68
C ARG A 710 -16.89 28.41 -17.11
N ASP A 711 -15.56 28.38 -17.24
CA ASP A 711 -14.85 28.59 -18.51
C ASP A 711 -14.47 27.26 -19.22
N ASN A 712 -14.25 26.19 -18.45
CA ASN A 712 -13.84 24.88 -19.00
C ASN A 712 -15.02 24.01 -19.49
N GLY A 713 -16.23 24.56 -19.58
CA GLY A 713 -17.41 23.80 -20.02
C GLY A 713 -17.86 22.74 -19.02
N GLY A 714 -17.74 23.00 -17.71
CA GLY A 714 -18.25 22.11 -16.66
C GLY A 714 -19.71 21.70 -16.91
N LEU A 715 -20.17 20.61 -16.27
CA LEU A 715 -21.50 20.05 -16.52
C LEU A 715 -22.59 21.15 -16.45
N PRO A 716 -23.28 21.49 -17.56
CA PRO A 716 -24.20 22.63 -17.61
C PRO A 716 -25.30 22.59 -16.55
N ALA A 717 -25.73 21.38 -16.16
CA ALA A 717 -26.72 21.13 -15.12
C ALA A 717 -26.29 21.60 -13.71
N TYR A 718 -24.99 21.80 -13.46
CA TYR A 718 -24.45 22.15 -12.14
C TYR A 718 -23.83 23.56 -12.07
N ARG A 719 -24.08 24.44 -13.05
CA ARG A 719 -23.64 25.86 -12.97
C ARG A 719 -24.25 26.59 -11.77
N ASN A 720 -25.55 26.38 -11.52
CA ASN A 720 -26.25 26.99 -10.39
C ASN A 720 -25.70 26.50 -9.04
N TYR A 721 -25.25 25.24 -8.97
CA TYR A 721 -24.57 24.69 -7.78
C TYR A 721 -23.22 25.37 -7.54
N TRP A 722 -22.42 25.61 -8.59
CA TRP A 722 -21.13 26.29 -8.43
C TRP A 722 -21.30 27.72 -7.90
N GLU A 723 -22.27 28.47 -8.41
CA GLU A 723 -22.53 29.85 -7.95
C GLU A 723 -23.01 29.89 -6.50
N SER A 724 -23.95 29.00 -6.13
CA SER A 724 -24.48 28.93 -4.76
C SER A 724 -23.42 28.50 -3.75
N TYR A 725 -22.53 27.57 -4.12
CA TYR A 725 -21.44 27.12 -3.25
C TYR A 725 -20.32 28.16 -3.15
N SER A 726 -19.91 28.78 -4.25
CA SER A 726 -18.77 29.70 -4.31
C SER A 726 -18.92 30.94 -3.42
N PHE A 727 -20.14 31.40 -3.20
CA PHE A 727 -20.46 32.63 -2.46
C PHE A 727 -21.54 32.42 -1.37
N GLY A 728 -21.84 31.16 -1.04
CA GLY A 728 -22.84 30.75 -0.07
C GLY A 728 -22.41 30.95 1.40
N GLU A 729 -23.16 30.36 2.34
CA GLU A 729 -22.83 30.46 3.76
C GLU A 729 -21.48 29.80 4.11
N LEU A 730 -20.83 30.29 5.16
CA LEU A 730 -19.54 29.76 5.60
C LEU A 730 -19.70 28.38 6.28
N GLY A 731 -19.00 27.37 5.77
CA GLY A 731 -18.76 26.11 6.50
C GLY A 731 -17.87 26.32 7.74
N GLU A 732 -17.73 25.29 8.59
CA GLU A 732 -17.01 25.41 9.88
C GLU A 732 -15.52 25.74 9.70
N VAL A 733 -14.85 25.13 8.72
CA VAL A 733 -13.47 25.51 8.36
C VAL A 733 -13.37 26.99 8.02
N ALA A 734 -14.35 27.53 7.28
CA ALA A 734 -14.35 28.92 6.85
C ALA A 734 -14.72 29.89 8.00
N LYS A 735 -15.57 29.49 8.94
CA LYS A 735 -15.85 30.24 10.17
C LYS A 735 -14.62 30.33 11.07
N ASN A 736 -13.90 29.23 11.28
CA ASN A 736 -12.64 29.26 12.03
C ASN A 736 -11.58 30.13 11.33
N ARG A 737 -11.53 30.08 10.00
CA ARG A 737 -10.68 30.98 9.21
C ARG A 737 -11.06 32.45 9.39
N LYS A 738 -12.35 32.76 9.41
CA LYS A 738 -12.86 34.11 9.71
C LYS A 738 -12.35 34.59 11.06
N LEU A 739 -12.49 33.78 12.12
CA LEU A 739 -12.00 34.12 13.47
C LEU A 739 -10.48 34.39 13.49
N ALA A 740 -9.70 33.57 12.78
CA ALA A 740 -8.26 33.80 12.66
C ALA A 740 -7.96 35.12 11.92
N LEU A 741 -8.66 35.39 10.82
CA LEU A 741 -8.48 36.63 10.04
C LEU A 741 -8.91 37.88 10.82
N GLU A 742 -9.97 37.83 11.62
CA GLU A 742 -10.41 38.94 12.49
C GLU A 742 -9.33 39.37 13.48
N ARG A 743 -8.48 38.43 13.91
CA ARG A 743 -7.34 38.69 14.80
C ARG A 743 -6.06 39.08 14.06
N LEU A 744 -5.82 38.49 12.88
CA LEU A 744 -4.59 38.68 12.11
C LEU A 744 -4.61 39.95 11.25
N VAL A 745 -5.69 40.18 10.49
CA VAL A 745 -5.79 41.27 9.48
C VAL A 745 -5.50 42.65 10.07
N PRO A 746 -6.00 43.02 11.27
CA PRO A 746 -5.70 44.33 11.86
C PRO A 746 -4.22 44.60 12.12
N ARG A 747 -3.41 43.53 12.27
CA ARG A 747 -1.96 43.61 12.52
C ARG A 747 -1.13 43.59 11.22
N MET A 748 -1.78 43.45 10.06
CA MET A 748 -1.13 43.35 8.75
C MET A 748 -1.22 44.66 7.96
N LYS A 749 -0.40 44.79 6.91
CA LYS A 749 -0.43 45.95 5.99
C LYS A 749 -1.80 46.21 5.39
N ILE A 750 -2.56 45.14 5.09
CA ILE A 750 -3.91 45.20 4.51
C ILE A 750 -4.98 45.70 5.49
N GLY A 751 -4.72 45.69 6.81
CA GLY A 751 -5.73 46.05 7.82
C GLY A 751 -6.23 47.49 7.74
N LYS A 752 -5.48 48.39 7.08
CA LYS A 752 -5.90 49.79 6.87
C LYS A 752 -6.92 49.98 5.74
N VAL A 753 -7.02 49.00 4.85
CA VAL A 753 -7.84 49.08 3.63
C VAL A 753 -8.80 47.90 3.49
N SER A 754 -8.89 47.06 4.53
CA SER A 754 -9.75 45.89 4.50
C SER A 754 -10.49 45.71 5.80
N GLU A 755 -11.69 45.14 5.68
CA GLU A 755 -12.54 44.78 6.81
C GLU A 755 -13.18 43.42 6.53
N ILE A 756 -13.54 42.72 7.59
CA ILE A 756 -14.32 41.48 7.48
C ILE A 756 -15.78 41.86 7.61
N LYS A 757 -16.55 41.61 6.54
CA LYS A 757 -17.98 41.88 6.47
C LYS A 757 -18.71 40.60 6.09
N ASP A 758 -19.58 40.13 6.98
CA ASP A 758 -20.33 38.88 6.86
C ASP A 758 -19.43 37.67 6.55
N ARG A 759 -19.46 37.21 5.29
CA ARG A 759 -18.72 36.04 4.78
C ARG A 759 -17.54 36.42 3.86
N PHE A 760 -17.18 37.70 3.83
CA PHE A 760 -16.14 38.23 2.94
C PHE A 760 -15.05 38.98 3.73
N LEU A 761 -13.82 38.88 3.24
CA LEU A 761 -12.79 39.90 3.46
C LEU A 761 -12.96 40.93 2.35
N VAL A 762 -13.43 42.12 2.71
CA VAL A 762 -13.63 43.24 1.80
C VAL A 762 -12.35 44.05 1.75
N VAL A 763 -11.74 44.19 0.58
CA VAL A 763 -10.49 44.90 0.34
C VAL A 763 -10.73 46.06 -0.59
N ARG A 764 -10.43 47.28 -0.14
CA ARG A 764 -10.50 48.49 -0.95
C ARG A 764 -9.17 48.70 -1.66
N GLY A 765 -9.11 48.37 -2.95
CA GLY A 765 -8.01 48.72 -3.83
C GLY A 765 -8.07 50.19 -4.27
N LYS A 766 -7.20 50.58 -5.20
CA LYS A 766 -7.20 51.92 -5.80
C LYS A 766 -8.10 52.03 -7.04
N LEU A 767 -8.39 50.91 -7.72
CA LEU A 767 -9.28 50.84 -8.87
C LEU A 767 -10.68 50.34 -8.50
N ARG A 768 -10.80 49.29 -7.66
CA ARG A 768 -12.10 48.74 -7.23
C ARG A 768 -12.09 48.27 -5.76
N THR A 769 -13.30 47.97 -5.26
CA THR A 769 -13.48 47.23 -4.00
C THR A 769 -13.73 45.76 -4.32
N TYR A 770 -13.06 44.87 -3.58
CA TYR A 770 -13.07 43.44 -3.81
C TYR A 770 -13.62 42.69 -2.60
N LYS A 771 -14.57 41.79 -2.80
CA LYS A 771 -15.10 40.90 -1.76
C LYS A 771 -14.54 39.50 -1.95
N ILE A 772 -13.60 39.11 -1.10
CA ILE A 772 -12.97 37.79 -1.14
C ILE A 772 -13.73 36.85 -0.20
N HIS A 773 -14.40 35.84 -0.75
CA HIS A 773 -15.19 34.90 0.04
C HIS A 773 -14.30 34.07 0.97
N LEU A 774 -14.64 34.02 2.25
CA LEU A 774 -13.79 33.39 3.27
C LEU A 774 -13.77 31.85 3.16
N GLY A 775 -14.76 31.24 2.49
CA GLY A 775 -14.82 29.80 2.26
C GLY A 775 -14.03 29.32 1.04
N SER A 776 -14.30 29.91 -0.11
CA SER A 776 -13.76 29.49 -1.43
C SER A 776 -12.53 30.28 -1.86
N GLY A 777 -12.30 31.47 -1.28
CA GLY A 777 -11.31 32.43 -1.77
C GLY A 777 -11.67 33.08 -3.11
N ASN A 778 -12.89 32.87 -3.62
CA ASN A 778 -13.38 33.52 -4.84
C ASN A 778 -13.68 34.99 -4.62
N ILE A 779 -13.58 35.81 -5.68
CA ILE A 779 -13.56 37.27 -5.57
C ILE A 779 -14.73 37.85 -6.36
N LEU A 780 -15.48 38.75 -5.73
CA LEU A 780 -16.46 39.62 -6.41
C LEU A 780 -15.93 41.07 -6.42
N MET A 781 -16.20 41.80 -7.49
CA MET A 781 -15.87 43.22 -7.63
C MET A 781 -17.12 44.07 -7.47
N GLU A 782 -17.08 45.07 -6.60
CA GLU A 782 -18.14 46.07 -6.51
C GLU A 782 -18.08 47.09 -7.66
N PRO A 783 -19.21 47.71 -8.06
CA PRO A 783 -20.54 47.64 -7.43
C PRO A 783 -21.47 46.53 -7.97
N ASN A 784 -21.10 45.82 -9.02
CA ASN A 784 -21.97 44.88 -9.73
C ASN A 784 -21.79 43.41 -9.32
N ASP A 785 -20.97 43.14 -8.30
CA ASP A 785 -20.58 41.79 -7.86
C ASP A 785 -20.08 40.92 -9.02
N GLN A 786 -19.30 41.53 -9.92
CA GLN A 786 -18.69 40.81 -11.03
C GLN A 786 -17.57 39.90 -10.52
N TYR A 787 -17.63 38.63 -10.90
CA TYR A 787 -16.60 37.65 -10.56
C TYR A 787 -15.23 38.05 -11.16
N LEU A 788 -14.19 37.99 -10.32
CA LEU A 788 -12.79 38.15 -10.73
C LEU A 788 -12.05 36.83 -10.55
N CYS A 789 -11.59 36.25 -11.66
CA CYS A 789 -10.82 35.02 -11.66
C CYS A 789 -9.33 35.33 -11.52
N ILE A 790 -8.75 34.96 -10.37
CA ILE A 790 -7.30 34.97 -10.13
C ILE A 790 -6.89 33.55 -9.74
N VAL A 791 -6.10 32.91 -10.61
CA VAL A 791 -5.56 31.57 -10.41
C VAL A 791 -4.17 31.70 -9.78
N PRO A 792 -3.94 31.17 -8.56
CA PRO A 792 -2.61 31.13 -7.98
C PRO A 792 -1.69 30.24 -8.85
N ASP A 793 -0.48 30.71 -9.15
CA ASP A 793 0.51 29.86 -9.81
C ASP A 793 0.89 28.72 -8.86
N ARG A 794 0.55 27.47 -9.24
CA ARG A 794 0.81 26.28 -8.44
C ARG A 794 2.31 26.00 -8.26
N SER A 795 3.17 26.60 -9.08
CA SER A 795 4.63 26.51 -8.97
C SER A 795 5.23 27.48 -7.93
N ALA A 796 4.47 28.50 -7.52
CA ALA A 796 4.90 29.49 -6.56
C ALA A 796 4.83 28.93 -5.12
N LYS A 797 5.82 28.10 -4.77
CA LYS A 797 6.16 27.87 -3.36
C LYS A 797 6.45 29.22 -2.70
N ASN A 798 5.60 29.66 -1.78
CA ASN A 798 5.88 30.71 -0.79
C ASN A 798 6.14 32.14 -1.29
N THR A 799 5.48 32.63 -2.35
CA THR A 799 5.53 34.08 -2.63
C THR A 799 4.40 34.80 -1.91
N GLY A 800 4.65 35.24 -0.66
CA GLY A 800 3.91 36.35 -0.06
C GLY A 800 3.55 36.28 1.43
N THR A 801 3.61 35.12 2.08
CA THR A 801 3.16 34.97 3.49
C THR A 801 4.28 34.80 4.53
N ALA A 802 5.55 34.91 4.12
CA ALA A 802 6.70 34.53 4.96
C ALA A 802 6.83 35.30 6.29
N ASP A 803 6.23 36.49 6.44
CA ASP A 803 6.35 37.32 7.65
C ASP A 803 5.10 37.35 8.55
N VAL A 804 4.06 36.56 8.27
CA VAL A 804 2.83 36.55 9.08
C VAL A 804 2.78 35.31 9.94
N PHE A 805 2.86 35.51 11.27
CA PHE A 805 2.65 34.43 12.23
C PHE A 805 1.24 33.84 12.07
N LEU A 806 1.18 32.54 11.77
CA LEU A 806 -0.02 31.73 11.90
C LEU A 806 0.12 30.84 13.14
N PRO A 807 -0.92 30.76 14.01
CA PRO A 807 -0.87 29.96 15.23
C PRO A 807 -0.91 28.45 14.97
N PHE A 808 -1.04 28.01 13.71
CA PHE A 808 -1.05 26.61 13.29
C PHE A 808 -0.56 26.45 11.85
N GLU A 809 -0.19 25.22 11.49
CA GLU A 809 0.17 24.84 10.11
C GLU A 809 -1.04 24.32 9.31
N GLY A 810 -1.02 24.45 7.98
CA GLY A 810 -1.84 23.61 7.08
C GLY A 810 -3.14 24.19 6.48
N ASP A 811 -3.43 25.50 6.58
CA ASP A 811 -4.60 26.12 5.90
C ASP A 811 -4.19 26.87 4.62
N ALA A 812 -4.24 26.17 3.49
CA ALA A 812 -3.83 26.72 2.19
C ALA A 812 -4.79 27.83 1.70
N VAL A 813 -6.10 27.71 1.98
CA VAL A 813 -7.10 28.70 1.53
C VAL A 813 -6.93 30.02 2.28
N LEU A 814 -6.60 29.98 3.57
CA LEU A 814 -6.21 31.19 4.33
C LEU A 814 -5.04 31.92 3.66
N SER A 815 -4.00 31.17 3.26
CA SER A 815 -2.85 31.74 2.56
C SER A 815 -3.23 32.34 1.20
N ILE A 816 -4.13 31.68 0.46
CA ILE A 816 -4.67 32.18 -0.82
C ILE A 816 -5.47 33.47 -0.62
N ILE A 817 -6.33 33.54 0.39
CA ILE A 817 -7.13 34.74 0.71
C ILE A 817 -6.20 35.90 1.06
N LEU A 818 -5.20 35.70 1.92
CA LEU A 818 -4.24 36.73 2.29
C LEU A 818 -3.40 37.18 1.08
N SER A 819 -2.95 36.24 0.24
CA SER A 819 -2.20 36.56 -0.98
C SER A 819 -3.04 37.39 -1.95
N LYS A 820 -4.31 37.03 -2.16
CA LYS A 820 -5.25 37.79 -3.00
C LYS A 820 -5.50 39.17 -2.42
N ALA A 821 -5.72 39.29 -1.11
CA ALA A 821 -5.93 40.57 -0.45
C ALA A 821 -4.72 41.50 -0.57
N LEU A 822 -3.50 40.97 -0.38
CA LEU A 822 -2.26 41.73 -0.52
C LEU A 822 -2.03 42.21 -1.96
N LEU A 823 -2.35 41.37 -2.95
CA LEU A 823 -2.28 41.74 -4.37
C LEU A 823 -3.29 42.86 -4.69
N LEU A 824 -4.55 42.68 -4.28
CA LEU A 824 -5.67 43.57 -4.62
C LEU A 824 -5.65 44.91 -3.89
N MET A 825 -4.95 45.01 -2.75
CA MET A 825 -4.72 46.30 -2.09
C MET A 825 -3.95 47.29 -3.00
N ASN A 826 -3.11 46.79 -3.91
CA ASN A 826 -2.38 47.59 -4.90
C ASN A 826 -2.76 47.18 -6.32
N ASP A 827 -4.07 47.08 -6.58
CA ASP A 827 -4.63 46.71 -7.89
C ASP A 827 -4.11 47.56 -9.07
N ASP A 828 -3.72 48.82 -8.82
CA ASP A 828 -3.10 49.72 -9.79
C ASP A 828 -1.67 49.31 -10.22
N GLN A 829 -1.02 48.46 -9.44
CA GLN A 829 0.36 47.98 -9.68
C GLN A 829 0.41 46.57 -10.26
N ILE A 830 -0.74 45.93 -10.51
CA ILE A 830 -0.80 44.59 -11.09
C ILE A 830 -0.32 44.67 -12.55
N THR A 831 0.70 43.88 -12.90
CA THR A 831 1.27 43.85 -14.27
C THR A 831 0.63 42.78 -15.16
N ASP A 832 -0.09 41.82 -14.58
CA ASP A 832 -0.75 40.74 -15.32
C ASP A 832 -1.94 41.29 -16.15
N GLU A 833 -1.79 41.24 -17.48
CA GLU A 833 -2.81 41.73 -18.41
C GLU A 833 -4.14 40.97 -18.33
N THR A 834 -4.13 39.70 -17.93
CA THR A 834 -5.34 38.87 -17.82
C THR A 834 -6.20 39.32 -16.63
N ILE A 835 -5.56 39.74 -15.54
CA ILE A 835 -6.23 40.29 -14.35
C ILE A 835 -6.68 41.73 -14.64
N ASN A 836 -5.81 42.56 -15.21
CA ASN A 836 -6.11 43.95 -15.54
C ASN A 836 -7.31 44.10 -16.48
N ARG A 837 -7.43 43.21 -17.48
CA ARG A 837 -8.56 43.21 -18.41
C ARG A 837 -9.89 42.91 -17.71
N GLN A 838 -9.88 42.05 -16.68
CA GLN A 838 -11.07 41.75 -15.88
C GLN A 838 -11.44 42.92 -14.96
N ILE A 839 -10.46 43.56 -14.30
CA ILE A 839 -10.69 44.69 -13.38
C ILE A 839 -11.23 45.92 -14.11
N ARG A 840 -10.79 46.18 -15.35
CA ARG A 840 -11.19 47.35 -16.14
C ARG A 840 -12.53 47.20 -16.88
N ARG A 841 -13.10 45.99 -16.93
CA ARG A 841 -14.45 45.74 -17.44
C ARG A 841 -15.45 46.05 -16.35
#